data_AF-A0AAI8KXU4-F1
#
_entry.id   AF-A0AAI8KXU4-F1
#
_cell.length_a   1.000
_cell.length_b   1.000
_cell.length_c   1.000
_cell.angle_alpha   90.00
_cell.angle_beta   90.00
_cell.angle_gamma   90.00
#
_symmetry.space_group_name_H-M   'P 1'
#
loop_
_entity.id
_entity.type
_entity.pdbx_description
1 polymer ?
#
loop_
_entity_poly.entity_id
_entity_poly.type
_entity_poly.pdbx_seq_one_letter_code
_entity_poly.pdbx_strand_id
1 'polypeptide(L)'
;MGALVALLASAPPARAAGPRDVTADVLADRDVTLTGDTVVTVPAGTTTYDGVFRGEGTLTVRGTGTLVLTKDSDFTLPSTRQRVRILGGNHPRVTTTAADPPAVTVARGATLQYGDGGTTGLIGHFPYGTPAFRLNQDNIRVDGTLRLSLRSAYNLGTVSGSGLITQPRFLWGTWDLTSGPFAGVIDNGTQTNAGRPEYATSLPNVRKVLNQGTWTVDTPLGETVTQRMDFYQREYGSDINVQSRPGSKVILTGQYSWANQGGDMNPSLSDPALNWTPARKNVNKRGTNIKGANVQWGDGTTNRIFMPGTAKTVYINLLAARSRSLLTFDYDGPVTLGAPIGGGRFHDTLSAPGAGDIVIKGTKGNDVTFAAVQFYDGATTVEKGAVLRLGSGQPGGDGGLYTGGGHCRVVNDGSLVLDNTRTPLTLPRISGSGSLTQAGRATTTLTGGSVTYTGETRVERGTLALRGGATLAHSRGIRLTSTAARLDAGAAGLRVVSSLSGKGTVAGAVVNDGVVAGGLSVAGDYTQSPKGELVLGARPLKVSGAVRLAGDLDLAAAGTRPARTVTVLDHQGGVRTTGAFKGLKEGTRLQLADTTYRITYRGGDGNDVVLTTDTASAAARVRSVGTPTARAAAPRPTDAAEGLGWWPYVLALGLLGGLAVTPALGMWGRRGGGGRHASGR
;
A
#
# COMPACT_ATOMS: atom_id res chain seq x y z
N MET A 1 82.14 -11.80 55.88
CA MET A 1 80.67 -11.77 55.95
C MET A 1 80.23 -10.47 55.31
N GLY A 2 79.39 -10.35 54.30
CA GLY A 2 78.52 -11.27 53.57
C GLY A 2 77.39 -10.41 52.97
N ALA A 3 76.91 -10.78 51.78
CA ALA A 3 75.63 -10.36 51.17
C ALA A 3 75.54 -8.90 50.64
N LEU A 4 74.84 -8.58 49.55
CA LEU A 4 74.21 -9.31 48.45
C LEU A 4 73.74 -8.19 47.50
N VAL A 5 74.15 -8.19 46.23
CA VAL A 5 73.64 -7.24 45.22
C VAL A 5 72.29 -7.74 44.74
N ALA A 6 71.23 -6.95 44.94
CA ALA A 6 69.89 -7.25 44.47
C ALA A 6 69.79 -7.00 42.96
N LEU A 7 69.71 -8.07 42.17
CA LEU A 7 69.31 -8.02 40.76
C LEU A 7 67.78 -8.06 40.69
N LEU A 8 67.15 -6.92 40.39
CA LEU A 8 65.74 -6.86 39.99
C LEU A 8 65.60 -7.42 38.58
N ALA A 9 65.34 -8.72 38.47
CA ALA A 9 64.85 -9.31 37.23
C ALA A 9 63.38 -8.90 37.04
N SER A 10 63.13 -7.93 36.17
CA SER A 10 61.79 -7.66 35.64
C SER A 10 61.30 -8.93 34.93
N ALA A 11 60.31 -9.62 35.50
CA ALA A 11 59.62 -10.70 34.82
C ALA A 11 59.05 -10.15 33.48
N PRO A 12 59.21 -10.86 32.36
CA PRO A 12 58.58 -10.45 31.11
C PRO A 12 57.06 -10.41 31.30
N PRO A 13 56.33 -9.48 30.67
CA PRO A 13 54.88 -9.47 30.75
C PRO A 13 54.35 -10.83 30.27
N ALA A 14 53.52 -11.46 31.09
CA ALA A 14 52.87 -12.72 30.74
C ALA A 14 52.11 -12.55 29.42
N ARG A 15 52.69 -13.08 28.35
CA ARG A 15 52.05 -13.14 27.04
C ARG A 15 50.82 -14.04 27.23
N ALA A 16 49.62 -13.49 27.03
CA ALA A 16 48.40 -14.31 27.04
C ALA A 16 48.63 -15.51 26.13
N ALA A 17 48.50 -16.73 26.67
CA ALA A 17 48.64 -17.94 25.89
C ALA A 17 47.67 -17.85 24.70
N GLY A 18 48.18 -18.05 23.48
CA GLY A 18 47.35 -18.05 22.28
C GLY A 18 46.27 -19.13 22.36
N PRO A 19 45.26 -19.09 21.46
CA PRO A 19 44.21 -20.10 21.44
C PRO A 19 44.81 -21.51 21.29
N ARG A 20 44.30 -22.47 22.04
CA ARG A 20 44.73 -23.88 22.00
C ARG A 20 44.32 -24.49 20.66
N ASP A 21 45.29 -24.94 19.88
CA ASP A 21 45.01 -25.66 18.63
C ASP A 21 44.71 -27.14 18.94
N VAL A 22 43.50 -27.58 18.61
CA VAL A 22 43.01 -28.97 18.82
C VAL A 22 42.82 -29.71 17.50
N THR A 23 43.42 -29.23 16.42
CA THR A 23 43.29 -29.82 15.07
C THR A 23 43.67 -31.30 15.06
N ALA A 24 44.78 -31.68 15.72
CA ALA A 24 45.22 -33.08 15.77
C ALA A 24 44.22 -33.99 16.50
N ASP A 25 43.59 -33.49 17.58
CA ASP A 25 42.58 -34.25 18.32
C ASP A 25 41.31 -34.44 17.49
N VAL A 26 40.86 -33.39 16.79
CA VAL A 26 39.70 -33.46 15.90
C VAL A 26 39.94 -34.39 14.70
N LEU A 27 41.12 -34.32 14.06
CA LEU A 27 41.47 -35.21 12.96
C LEU A 27 41.65 -36.67 13.39
N ALA A 28 41.98 -36.90 14.67
CA ALA A 28 42.02 -38.21 15.29
C ALA A 28 40.67 -38.64 15.90
N ASP A 29 39.61 -37.87 15.67
CA ASP A 29 38.25 -38.12 16.12
C ASP A 29 38.08 -38.27 17.65
N ARG A 30 38.83 -37.48 18.41
CA ARG A 30 38.81 -37.51 19.88
C ARG A 30 37.87 -36.45 20.44
N ASP A 31 37.22 -36.76 21.56
CA ASP A 31 36.50 -35.75 22.36
C ASP A 31 37.44 -34.62 22.82
N VAL A 32 36.96 -33.39 22.76
CA VAL A 32 37.73 -32.19 23.14
C VAL A 32 37.02 -31.45 24.27
N THR A 33 37.69 -31.30 25.42
CA THR A 33 37.25 -30.41 26.50
C THR A 33 37.87 -29.03 26.34
N LEU A 34 37.01 -28.02 26.16
CA LEU A 34 37.37 -26.61 26.14
C LEU A 34 37.60 -26.14 27.59
N THR A 35 38.75 -25.50 27.78
CA THR A 35 39.14 -24.82 29.03
C THR A 35 39.53 -23.35 28.79
N GLY A 36 39.19 -22.83 27.61
CA GLY A 36 39.60 -21.52 27.10
C GLY A 36 39.38 -21.38 25.59
N ASP A 37 40.03 -20.39 24.99
CA ASP A 37 39.92 -20.17 23.54
C ASP A 37 40.59 -21.31 22.77
N THR A 38 39.85 -21.93 21.85
CA THR A 38 40.22 -23.14 21.14
C THR A 38 40.07 -22.93 19.63
N VAL A 39 40.98 -23.50 18.84
CA VAL A 39 40.97 -23.39 17.37
C VAL A 39 41.10 -24.76 16.71
N VAL A 40 40.35 -24.94 15.62
CA VAL A 40 40.44 -26.10 14.72
C VAL A 40 40.72 -25.59 13.31
N THR A 41 41.79 -26.09 12.70
CA THR A 41 42.19 -25.75 11.33
C THR A 41 41.79 -26.89 10.40
N VAL A 42 40.65 -26.75 9.75
CA VAL A 42 40.07 -27.78 8.88
C VAL A 42 40.83 -27.83 7.55
N PRO A 43 41.47 -28.96 7.20
CA PRO A 43 42.16 -29.12 5.92
C PRO A 43 41.17 -29.07 4.76
N ALA A 44 41.64 -28.83 3.54
CA ALA A 44 40.78 -28.88 2.35
C ALA A 44 40.06 -30.24 2.24
N GLY A 45 38.80 -30.22 1.80
CA GLY A 45 37.92 -31.40 1.75
C GLY A 45 36.93 -31.43 2.92
N THR A 46 36.47 -32.64 3.26
CA THR A 46 35.48 -32.87 4.31
C THR A 46 36.11 -33.71 5.42
N THR A 47 35.99 -33.24 6.66
CA THR A 47 36.37 -33.95 7.89
C THR A 47 35.10 -34.24 8.67
N THR A 48 34.73 -35.52 8.78
CA THR A 48 33.67 -35.97 9.69
C THR A 48 34.25 -36.12 11.09
N TYR A 49 33.53 -35.63 12.09
CA TYR A 49 33.91 -35.65 13.49
C TYR A 49 32.77 -36.25 14.33
N ASP A 50 33.01 -37.46 14.82
CA ASP A 50 32.16 -38.23 15.72
C ASP A 50 32.55 -38.02 17.19
N GLY A 51 33.67 -37.36 17.48
CA GLY A 51 33.95 -36.78 18.80
C GLY A 51 33.00 -35.62 19.13
N VAL A 52 33.12 -35.09 20.35
CA VAL A 52 32.35 -33.89 20.77
C VAL A 52 33.20 -32.83 21.45
N PHE A 53 32.75 -31.57 21.32
CA PHE A 53 33.24 -30.46 22.12
C PHE A 53 32.41 -30.30 23.40
N ARG A 54 33.07 -30.18 24.54
CA ARG A 54 32.42 -29.94 25.85
C ARG A 54 33.18 -28.91 26.69
N GLY A 55 32.56 -28.35 27.72
CA GLY A 55 33.24 -27.52 28.74
C GLY A 55 32.97 -26.03 28.61
N GLU A 56 33.97 -25.20 28.91
CA GLU A 56 33.84 -23.74 28.89
C GLU A 56 34.96 -23.09 28.05
N GLY A 57 34.59 -22.24 27.09
CA GLY A 57 35.57 -21.59 26.21
C GLY A 57 34.99 -21.06 24.91
N THR A 58 35.85 -20.86 23.92
CA THR A 58 35.43 -20.53 22.55
C THR A 58 35.98 -21.54 21.56
N LEU A 59 35.26 -21.77 20.45
CA LEU A 59 35.70 -22.59 19.33
C LEU A 59 35.79 -21.74 18.06
N THR A 60 36.99 -21.62 17.50
CA THR A 60 37.20 -21.04 16.17
C THR A 60 37.47 -22.14 15.15
N VAL A 61 36.56 -22.32 14.19
CA VAL A 61 36.73 -23.22 13.05
C VAL A 61 37.28 -22.39 11.88
N ARG A 62 38.50 -22.70 11.44
CA ARG A 62 39.20 -22.00 10.34
C ARG A 62 39.74 -22.99 9.31
N GLY A 63 40.36 -22.49 8.25
CA GLY A 63 40.85 -23.30 7.14
C GLY A 63 39.95 -23.18 5.91
N THR A 64 40.03 -24.16 5.01
CA THR A 64 39.31 -24.14 3.72
C THR A 64 38.38 -25.33 3.53
N GLY A 65 38.31 -26.25 4.50
CA GLY A 65 37.45 -27.44 4.43
C GLY A 65 36.15 -27.33 5.17
N THR A 66 35.45 -28.47 5.24
CA THR A 66 34.20 -28.67 5.96
C THR A 66 34.43 -29.57 7.16
N LEU A 67 34.12 -29.08 8.37
CA LEU A 67 34.02 -29.91 9.57
C LEU A 67 32.55 -30.31 9.77
N VAL A 68 32.25 -31.61 9.68
CA VAL A 68 30.91 -32.17 9.88
C VAL A 68 30.82 -32.75 11.28
N LEU A 69 29.94 -32.20 12.10
CA LEU A 69 29.64 -32.74 13.42
C LEU A 69 28.53 -33.78 13.31
N THR A 70 28.74 -34.99 13.80
CA THR A 70 27.72 -36.06 13.80
C THR A 70 27.09 -36.26 15.18
N LYS A 71 27.76 -35.80 16.25
CA LYS A 71 27.26 -35.84 17.64
C LYS A 71 27.10 -34.43 18.22
N ASP A 72 26.15 -34.29 19.14
CA ASP A 72 25.87 -33.02 19.79
C ASP A 72 27.03 -32.61 20.71
N SER A 73 27.42 -31.35 20.60
CA SER A 73 28.44 -30.72 21.43
C SER A 73 27.78 -29.68 22.34
N ASP A 74 28.19 -29.65 23.61
CA ASP A 74 27.62 -28.78 24.64
C ASP A 74 28.76 -28.09 25.41
N PHE A 75 28.99 -26.84 25.08
CA PHE A 75 29.89 -25.94 25.79
C PHE A 75 29.31 -24.53 25.76
N THR A 76 29.77 -23.68 26.68
CA THR A 76 29.37 -22.27 26.71
C THR A 76 30.58 -21.39 27.03
N LEU A 77 30.40 -20.07 26.99
CA LEU A 77 31.39 -19.14 27.51
C LEU A 77 31.52 -19.29 29.04
N PRO A 78 32.69 -19.02 29.64
CA PRO A 78 32.80 -18.83 31.07
C PRO A 78 31.81 -17.77 31.58
N SER A 79 31.25 -17.97 32.77
CA SER A 79 30.20 -17.10 33.35
C SER A 79 30.56 -15.60 33.36
N THR A 80 31.85 -15.26 33.50
CA THR A 80 32.36 -13.88 33.46
C THR A 80 32.27 -13.20 32.08
N ARG A 81 32.11 -13.98 31.01
CA ARG A 81 31.95 -13.49 29.63
C ARG A 81 30.51 -13.55 29.14
N GLN A 82 29.61 -14.19 29.90
CA GLN A 82 28.18 -14.23 29.62
C GLN A 82 27.53 -12.89 30.00
N ARG A 83 26.67 -12.40 29.11
CA ARG A 83 25.96 -11.11 29.15
C ARG A 83 24.49 -11.23 28.80
N VAL A 84 24.05 -12.34 28.19
CA VAL A 84 22.66 -12.60 27.83
C VAL A 84 21.78 -12.51 29.06
N ARG A 85 20.80 -11.60 28.98
CA ARG A 85 19.71 -11.49 29.93
C ARG A 85 18.41 -11.79 29.21
N ILE A 86 17.71 -12.82 29.68
CA ILE A 86 16.34 -13.10 29.27
C ILE A 86 15.42 -12.22 30.08
N LEU A 87 14.82 -11.24 29.40
CA LEU A 87 13.71 -10.50 29.99
C LEU A 87 12.44 -11.36 29.89
N GLY A 88 11.80 -11.60 31.02
CA GLY A 88 10.42 -12.07 31.05
C GLY A 88 9.43 -10.98 30.64
N GLY A 89 8.19 -11.37 30.35
CA GLY A 89 7.06 -10.49 30.04
C GLY A 89 5.72 -11.21 30.26
N ASN A 90 4.59 -10.52 30.06
CA ASN A 90 3.26 -11.16 30.18
C ASN A 90 3.04 -12.22 29.06
N HIS A 91 2.67 -13.45 29.45
CA HIS A 91 2.65 -14.69 28.63
C HIS A 91 4.06 -15.01 28.03
N PRO A 92 4.45 -16.26 27.64
CA PRO A 92 5.82 -16.79 27.66
C PRO A 92 6.74 -16.23 26.54
N ARG A 93 6.94 -14.91 26.51
CA ARG A 93 7.82 -14.21 25.58
C ARG A 93 9.22 -14.13 26.16
N VAL A 94 10.21 -14.48 25.35
CA VAL A 94 11.64 -14.41 25.65
C VAL A 94 12.28 -13.33 24.81
N THR A 95 13.12 -12.48 25.41
CA THR A 95 13.91 -11.49 24.67
C THR A 95 15.32 -11.41 25.20
N THR A 96 16.26 -11.46 24.27
CA THR A 96 17.68 -11.22 24.50
C THR A 96 17.98 -9.73 24.29
N THR A 97 18.47 -9.05 25.32
CA THR A 97 18.77 -7.61 25.27
C THR A 97 20.23 -7.29 24.99
N ALA A 98 21.14 -8.21 25.30
CA ALA A 98 22.55 -8.13 24.98
C ALA A 98 23.00 -9.53 24.57
N ALA A 99 23.57 -9.67 23.37
CA ALA A 99 24.16 -10.93 22.95
C ALA A 99 25.49 -11.18 23.68
N ASP A 100 25.79 -12.45 23.93
CA ASP A 100 27.11 -12.88 24.36
C ASP A 100 28.15 -12.60 23.26
N PRO A 101 29.45 -12.44 23.62
CA PRO A 101 30.52 -12.62 22.64
C PRO A 101 30.37 -13.96 21.91
N PRO A 102 30.92 -14.12 20.69
CA PRO A 102 30.86 -15.40 20.00
C PRO A 102 31.51 -16.53 20.82
N ALA A 103 30.73 -17.58 21.10
CA ALA A 103 31.25 -18.86 21.63
C ALA A 103 31.78 -19.73 20.48
N VAL A 104 31.14 -19.64 19.31
CA VAL A 104 31.57 -20.30 18.08
C VAL A 104 31.92 -19.23 17.04
N THR A 105 33.06 -19.37 16.38
CA THR A 105 33.43 -18.57 15.20
C THR A 105 33.75 -19.47 14.02
N VAL A 106 32.97 -19.35 12.95
CA VAL A 106 33.27 -19.96 11.65
C VAL A 106 34.01 -18.92 10.81
N ALA A 107 35.32 -19.06 10.71
CA ALA A 107 36.16 -18.11 9.99
C ALA A 107 35.93 -18.18 8.48
N ARG A 108 36.25 -17.08 7.78
CA ARG A 108 36.16 -17.00 6.32
C ARG A 108 36.94 -18.14 5.65
N GLY A 109 36.32 -18.80 4.69
CA GLY A 109 36.89 -19.94 3.96
C GLY A 109 36.52 -21.31 4.55
N ALA A 110 36.22 -21.38 5.84
CA ALA A 110 35.84 -22.63 6.49
C ALA A 110 34.33 -22.88 6.43
N THR A 111 33.95 -24.15 6.45
CA THR A 111 32.57 -24.58 6.66
C THR A 111 32.47 -25.37 7.97
N LEU A 112 31.56 -24.95 8.84
CA LEU A 112 31.10 -25.76 9.97
C LEU A 112 29.74 -26.33 9.60
N GLN A 113 29.59 -27.64 9.63
CA GLN A 113 28.35 -28.31 9.31
C GLN A 113 27.78 -28.99 10.55
N TYR A 114 26.54 -28.65 10.88
CA TYR A 114 25.76 -29.32 11.91
C TYR A 114 25.01 -30.49 11.30
N GLY A 115 25.29 -31.69 11.78
CA GLY A 115 24.70 -32.94 11.31
C GLY A 115 25.18 -33.36 9.92
N ASP A 116 24.84 -34.59 9.56
CA ASP A 116 25.13 -35.25 8.29
C ASP A 116 23.85 -35.64 7.52
N GLY A 117 22.70 -35.10 7.94
CA GLY A 117 21.37 -35.51 7.51
C GLY A 117 20.59 -36.29 8.58
N GLY A 118 21.21 -36.59 9.72
CA GLY A 118 20.57 -37.17 10.91
C GLY A 118 19.87 -36.15 11.83
N THR A 119 19.76 -36.49 13.12
CA THR A 119 19.10 -35.66 14.15
C THR A 119 20.05 -35.05 15.17
N THR A 120 21.34 -35.39 15.10
CA THR A 120 22.43 -34.98 16.01
C THR A 120 23.56 -34.30 15.23
N GLY A 121 24.46 -33.62 15.94
CA GLY A 121 25.54 -32.83 15.35
C GLY A 121 25.39 -31.33 15.59
N LEU A 122 24.60 -30.93 16.59
CA LEU A 122 24.40 -29.53 16.96
C LEU A 122 25.45 -29.08 17.97
N ILE A 123 26.00 -27.87 17.83
CA ILE A 123 26.60 -27.16 18.96
C ILE A 123 25.53 -26.29 19.59
N GLY A 124 25.28 -26.48 20.89
CA GLY A 124 24.50 -25.53 21.65
C GLY A 124 24.39 -25.86 23.13
N HIS A 125 24.38 -24.80 23.94
CA HIS A 125 24.09 -24.84 25.36
C HIS A 125 22.69 -24.31 25.64
N PHE A 126 21.85 -25.09 26.31
CA PHE A 126 20.41 -24.78 26.49
C PHE A 126 20.02 -24.66 27.97
N PRO A 127 20.55 -23.67 28.71
CA PRO A 127 20.35 -23.56 30.15
C PRO A 127 18.96 -23.03 30.53
N TYR A 128 18.19 -22.58 29.55
CA TYR A 128 16.94 -21.87 29.76
C TYR A 128 15.75 -22.83 29.76
N GLY A 129 14.94 -22.78 30.83
CA GLY A 129 13.68 -23.52 30.95
C GLY A 129 12.54 -22.89 30.15
N THR A 130 12.75 -22.61 28.87
CA THR A 130 11.76 -21.97 27.98
C THR A 130 10.68 -22.98 27.58
N PRO A 131 9.41 -22.80 27.97
CA PRO A 131 8.33 -23.69 27.53
C PRO A 131 8.15 -23.56 26.00
N ALA A 132 7.90 -24.67 25.31
CA ALA A 132 7.62 -24.78 23.87
C ALA A 132 8.81 -24.62 22.89
N PHE A 133 9.99 -24.16 23.32
CA PHE A 133 11.20 -24.15 22.49
C PHE A 133 12.47 -24.21 23.35
N ARG A 134 13.61 -24.65 22.81
CA ARG A 134 14.90 -24.62 23.50
C ARG A 134 15.73 -23.46 22.97
N LEU A 135 16.01 -22.45 23.77
CA LEU A 135 16.87 -21.33 23.36
C LEU A 135 18.34 -21.69 23.57
N ASN A 136 19.14 -21.65 22.49
CA ASN A 136 20.59 -21.77 22.59
C ASN A 136 21.18 -20.47 23.16
N GLN A 137 21.99 -20.57 24.21
CA GLN A 137 22.70 -19.43 24.80
C GLN A 137 23.80 -18.91 23.87
N ASP A 138 24.42 -19.80 23.08
CA ASP A 138 25.62 -19.45 22.33
C ASP A 138 25.36 -18.43 21.23
N ASN A 139 26.28 -17.48 21.10
CA ASN A 139 26.41 -16.66 19.91
C ASN A 139 27.33 -17.37 18.91
N ILE A 140 26.80 -17.64 17.71
CA ILE A 140 27.52 -18.24 16.60
C ILE A 140 27.87 -17.16 15.59
N ARG A 141 29.15 -16.79 15.53
CA ARG A 141 29.68 -15.87 14.52
C ARG A 141 30.02 -16.63 13.24
N VAL A 142 29.33 -16.32 12.16
CA VAL A 142 29.50 -16.94 10.84
C VAL A 142 30.12 -15.93 9.88
N ASP A 143 31.43 -16.01 9.67
CA ASP A 143 32.15 -15.27 8.62
C ASP A 143 32.48 -16.15 7.39
N GLY A 144 32.51 -17.48 7.58
CA GLY A 144 32.57 -18.50 6.54
C GLY A 144 31.18 -19.05 6.19
N THR A 145 31.00 -20.37 6.29
CA THR A 145 29.71 -21.04 6.05
C THR A 145 29.28 -21.90 7.24
N LEU A 146 28.08 -21.67 7.76
CA LEU A 146 27.39 -22.58 8.66
C LEU A 146 26.37 -23.39 7.86
N ARG A 147 26.59 -24.70 7.72
CA ARG A 147 25.69 -25.60 7.00
C ARG A 147 24.85 -26.42 7.98
N LEU A 148 23.53 -26.37 7.80
CA LEU A 148 22.55 -26.91 8.73
C LEU A 148 21.92 -28.19 8.15
N SER A 149 22.55 -29.33 8.39
CA SER A 149 22.15 -30.64 7.87
C SER A 149 21.52 -31.54 8.94
N LEU A 150 20.54 -31.00 9.66
CA LEU A 150 19.76 -31.69 10.70
C LEU A 150 18.29 -31.85 10.31
N ARG A 151 17.69 -33.00 10.64
CA ARG A 151 16.24 -33.27 10.52
C ARG A 151 15.45 -33.00 11.81
N SER A 152 16.15 -32.77 12.92
CA SER A 152 15.54 -32.35 14.18
C SER A 152 15.12 -30.87 14.13
N ALA A 153 14.28 -30.45 15.08
CA ALA A 153 14.01 -29.04 15.29
C ALA A 153 15.03 -28.45 16.28
N TYR A 154 15.59 -27.28 15.96
CA TYR A 154 16.62 -26.64 16.79
C TYR A 154 16.58 -25.11 16.66
N ASN A 155 17.17 -24.46 17.64
CA ASN A 155 17.31 -23.01 17.71
C ASN A 155 18.80 -22.69 17.68
N LEU A 156 19.23 -21.80 16.78
CA LEU A 156 20.65 -21.45 16.68
C LEU A 156 21.12 -20.52 17.80
N GLY A 157 20.21 -19.92 18.57
CA GLY A 157 20.55 -18.85 19.49
C GLY A 157 20.85 -17.59 18.70
N THR A 158 21.81 -16.80 19.19
CA THR A 158 22.20 -15.57 18.49
C THR A 158 23.14 -15.91 17.33
N VAL A 159 22.88 -15.34 16.16
CA VAL A 159 23.81 -15.42 15.02
C VAL A 159 24.40 -14.05 14.70
N SER A 160 25.69 -14.02 14.39
CA SER A 160 26.45 -12.83 14.02
C SER A 160 27.42 -13.11 12.88
N GLY A 161 28.14 -12.09 12.39
CA GLY A 161 29.02 -12.23 11.22
C GLY A 161 28.33 -11.90 9.89
N SER A 162 29.01 -12.16 8.78
CA SER A 162 28.59 -11.76 7.42
C SER A 162 28.70 -12.86 6.36
N GLY A 163 28.86 -14.11 6.78
CA GLY A 163 29.02 -15.28 5.92
C GLY A 163 27.70 -15.85 5.40
N LEU A 164 27.69 -17.17 5.17
CA LEU A 164 26.51 -17.92 4.70
C LEU A 164 25.98 -18.83 5.80
N ILE A 165 24.67 -18.78 6.05
CA ILE A 165 23.95 -19.85 6.76
C ILE A 165 23.12 -20.59 5.71
N THR A 166 23.34 -21.89 5.52
CA THR A 166 22.64 -22.66 4.48
C THR A 166 22.02 -23.94 5.04
N GLN A 167 20.81 -24.24 4.62
CA GLN A 167 20.13 -25.51 4.87
C GLN A 167 19.98 -26.26 3.53
N PRO A 168 20.32 -27.55 3.45
CA PRO A 168 20.00 -28.37 2.28
C PRO A 168 18.49 -28.44 1.99
N ARG A 169 18.14 -28.66 0.71
CA ARG A 169 16.76 -28.92 0.30
C ARG A 169 16.28 -30.31 0.73
N PHE A 170 14.96 -30.44 0.87
CA PHE A 170 14.25 -31.69 1.18
C PHE A 170 14.70 -32.35 2.49
N LEU A 171 15.26 -31.53 3.38
CA LEU A 171 15.71 -31.89 4.71
C LEU A 171 14.65 -31.41 5.71
N TRP A 172 13.69 -32.27 6.02
CA TRP A 172 12.49 -31.96 6.82
C TRP A 172 12.74 -31.67 8.31
N GLY A 173 13.84 -31.00 8.64
CA GLY A 173 14.09 -30.35 9.92
C GLY A 173 13.76 -28.85 9.85
N THR A 174 13.17 -28.31 10.91
CA THR A 174 12.88 -26.88 11.02
C THR A 174 13.85 -26.22 11.98
N TRP A 175 14.38 -25.06 11.61
CA TRP A 175 15.24 -24.30 12.51
C TRP A 175 14.69 -22.91 12.77
N ASP A 176 15.00 -22.43 13.97
CA ASP A 176 14.48 -21.20 14.52
C ASP A 176 15.56 -20.11 14.50
N LEU A 177 15.26 -19.01 13.81
CA LEU A 177 16.07 -17.79 13.80
C LEU A 177 15.67 -16.88 14.96
N THR A 178 16.62 -16.54 15.83
CA THR A 178 16.40 -15.50 16.83
C THR A 178 16.95 -14.15 16.37
N SER A 179 16.64 -13.09 17.10
CA SER A 179 17.12 -11.74 16.81
C SER A 179 18.65 -11.66 16.96
N GLY A 180 19.33 -10.97 16.04
CA GLY A 180 20.79 -10.87 16.09
C GLY A 180 21.39 -9.92 15.06
N PRO A 181 22.69 -9.61 15.19
CA PRO A 181 23.39 -8.66 14.33
C PRO A 181 23.84 -9.23 12.99
N PHE A 182 23.53 -10.49 12.67
CA PHE A 182 23.94 -11.16 11.43
C PHE A 182 23.64 -10.31 10.20
N ALA A 183 24.64 -10.15 9.34
CA ALA A 183 24.60 -9.31 8.15
C ALA A 183 24.84 -10.10 6.84
N GLY A 184 24.97 -11.42 6.95
CA GLY A 184 25.25 -12.30 5.83
C GLY A 184 24.01 -12.70 5.04
N VAL A 185 24.12 -13.83 4.32
CA VAL A 185 23.03 -14.40 3.52
C VAL A 185 22.54 -15.69 4.18
N ILE A 186 21.22 -15.88 4.13
CA ILE A 186 20.56 -17.11 4.58
C ILE A 186 20.03 -17.83 3.35
N ASP A 187 20.45 -19.07 3.15
CA ASP A 187 19.91 -19.99 2.15
C ASP A 187 19.04 -21.04 2.83
N ASN A 188 17.72 -20.86 2.73
CA ASN A 188 16.71 -21.72 3.34
C ASN A 188 16.28 -22.81 2.34
N GLY A 189 16.93 -23.96 2.38
CA GLY A 189 16.61 -25.10 1.52
C GLY A 189 15.26 -25.77 1.79
N THR A 190 14.77 -25.78 3.04
CA THR A 190 13.58 -26.55 3.41
C THR A 190 12.58 -25.77 4.26
N GLN A 191 12.91 -25.45 5.52
CA GLN A 191 11.98 -24.76 6.40
C GLN A 191 12.71 -23.98 7.50
N THR A 192 12.39 -22.68 7.59
CA THR A 192 12.90 -21.77 8.62
C THR A 192 11.75 -21.03 9.31
N ASN A 193 11.83 -20.89 10.63
CA ASN A 193 10.96 -20.00 11.39
C ASN A 193 11.71 -18.72 11.76
N ALA A 194 11.29 -17.59 11.21
CA ALA A 194 11.75 -16.25 11.51
C ALA A 194 10.76 -15.53 12.44
N GLY A 195 10.54 -16.13 13.61
CA GLY A 195 9.67 -15.62 14.66
C GLY A 195 8.67 -16.65 15.15
N ARG A 196 8.23 -16.50 16.39
CA ARG A 196 7.26 -17.35 17.08
C ARG A 196 6.41 -16.53 18.05
N PRO A 197 5.32 -17.11 18.61
CA PRO A 197 4.58 -16.47 19.70
C PRO A 197 5.45 -16.21 20.92
N GLU A 198 6.44 -17.08 21.15
CA GLU A 198 7.35 -17.03 22.28
C GLU A 198 8.53 -16.08 22.07
N TYR A 199 8.84 -15.65 20.84
CA TYR A 199 9.92 -14.70 20.59
C TYR A 199 9.78 -13.96 19.25
N ALA A 200 10.20 -12.70 19.23
CA ALA A 200 10.31 -11.93 18.00
C ALA A 200 11.67 -12.16 17.33
N THR A 201 11.68 -12.11 15.99
CA THR A 201 12.91 -12.18 15.18
C THR A 201 13.12 -10.86 14.47
N SER A 202 14.21 -10.18 14.81
CA SER A 202 14.68 -8.95 14.18
C SER A 202 16.07 -9.19 13.60
N LEU A 203 16.17 -9.04 12.28
CA LEU A 203 17.38 -9.24 11.50
C LEU A 203 17.68 -7.99 10.67
N PRO A 204 18.00 -6.86 11.33
CA PRO A 204 18.07 -5.55 10.65
C PRO A 204 19.17 -5.46 9.60
N ASN A 205 20.22 -6.28 9.73
CA ASN A 205 21.38 -6.25 8.85
C ASN A 205 21.35 -7.34 7.77
N VAL A 206 20.43 -8.31 7.85
CA VAL A 206 20.29 -9.32 6.80
C VAL A 206 19.70 -8.64 5.58
N ARG A 207 20.43 -8.69 4.46
CA ARG A 207 20.00 -8.04 3.22
C ARG A 207 19.37 -9.00 2.22
N LYS A 208 19.74 -10.27 2.25
CA LYS A 208 19.29 -11.27 1.28
C LYS A 208 18.98 -12.61 1.94
N VAL A 209 17.90 -13.23 1.48
CA VAL A 209 17.53 -14.61 1.78
C VAL A 209 17.31 -15.33 0.47
N LEU A 210 18.02 -16.42 0.24
CA LEU A 210 17.68 -17.40 -0.80
C LEU A 210 16.67 -18.38 -0.20
N ASN A 211 15.38 -18.07 -0.36
CA ASN A 211 14.28 -18.90 0.10
C ASN A 211 13.95 -19.97 -0.95
N GLN A 212 14.34 -21.21 -0.66
CA GLN A 212 14.11 -22.36 -1.51
C GLN A 212 13.04 -23.30 -0.94
N GLY A 213 12.66 -23.14 0.33
CA GLY A 213 11.55 -23.85 0.96
C GLY A 213 10.50 -22.91 1.53
N THR A 214 10.08 -23.18 2.76
CA THR A 214 9.11 -22.37 3.48
C THR A 214 9.78 -21.43 4.48
N TRP A 215 9.48 -20.15 4.38
CA TRP A 215 9.87 -19.14 5.36
C TRP A 215 8.65 -18.75 6.20
N THR A 216 8.66 -19.06 7.48
CA THR A 216 7.54 -18.76 8.38
C THR A 216 7.84 -17.54 9.22
N VAL A 217 6.86 -16.64 9.34
CA VAL A 217 6.88 -15.47 10.22
C VAL A 217 5.70 -15.57 11.17
N ASP A 218 5.95 -15.42 12.46
CA ASP A 218 4.94 -15.25 13.51
C ASP A 218 5.42 -14.15 14.46
N THR A 219 4.53 -13.66 15.31
CA THR A 219 4.82 -12.55 16.22
C THR A 219 4.45 -12.94 17.65
N PRO A 220 5.11 -12.40 18.67
CA PRO A 220 4.51 -12.32 20.00
C PRO A 220 3.28 -11.39 19.99
N LEU A 221 2.46 -11.44 21.04
CA LEU A 221 1.27 -10.59 21.21
C LEU A 221 1.64 -9.10 21.24
N GLY A 222 0.87 -8.28 20.51
CA GLY A 222 1.02 -6.82 20.50
C GLY A 222 2.30 -6.31 19.80
N GLU A 223 3.07 -7.17 19.15
CA GLU A 223 4.39 -6.80 18.61
C GLU A 223 4.35 -6.47 17.13
N THR A 224 5.27 -5.60 16.71
CA THR A 224 5.54 -5.37 15.29
C THR A 224 6.87 -6.00 14.90
N VAL A 225 6.84 -6.95 13.97
CA VAL A 225 8.04 -7.57 13.39
C VAL A 225 8.27 -7.00 12.00
N THR A 226 9.47 -6.54 11.71
CA THR A 226 9.84 -6.02 10.38
C THR A 226 10.91 -6.87 9.72
N GLN A 227 10.65 -7.34 8.50
CA GLN A 227 11.62 -8.03 7.64
C GLN A 227 12.04 -7.12 6.49
N ARG A 228 13.33 -6.78 6.46
CA ARG A 228 13.93 -5.79 5.55
C ARG A 228 14.70 -6.40 4.37
N MET A 229 15.06 -7.66 4.50
CA MET A 229 15.80 -8.42 3.50
C MET A 229 15.00 -8.61 2.21
N ASP A 230 15.72 -8.66 1.09
CA ASP A 230 15.19 -9.17 -0.16
C ASP A 230 15.17 -10.70 -0.15
N PHE A 231 14.07 -11.28 -0.58
CA PHE A 231 13.92 -12.72 -0.76
C PHE A 231 14.14 -13.08 -2.22
N TYR A 232 14.84 -14.17 -2.46
CA TYR A 232 15.05 -14.77 -3.78
C TYR A 232 14.67 -16.23 -3.72
N GLN A 233 14.09 -16.78 -4.77
CA GLN A 233 13.99 -18.23 -4.96
C GLN A 233 14.66 -18.67 -6.25
N ARG A 234 15.06 -19.94 -6.34
CA ARG A 234 15.51 -20.59 -7.60
C ARG A 234 14.65 -21.78 -7.99
N GLU A 235 13.79 -22.21 -7.09
CA GLU A 235 13.07 -23.47 -7.18
C GLU A 235 11.57 -23.23 -7.06
N TYR A 236 10.80 -24.12 -7.68
CA TYR A 236 9.36 -24.10 -7.54
C TYR A 236 8.93 -24.58 -6.14
N GLY A 237 7.85 -24.00 -5.63
CA GLY A 237 7.21 -24.43 -4.38
C GLY A 237 7.63 -23.64 -3.14
N SER A 238 8.50 -22.64 -3.27
CA SER A 238 8.91 -21.79 -2.15
C SER A 238 7.87 -20.75 -1.78
N ASP A 239 7.71 -20.49 -0.49
CA ASP A 239 6.69 -19.57 0.01
C ASP A 239 7.09 -18.86 1.30
N ILE A 240 6.40 -17.76 1.57
CA ILE A 240 6.44 -17.03 2.84
C ILE A 240 5.10 -17.22 3.52
N ASN A 241 5.09 -17.77 4.73
CA ASN A 241 3.90 -17.99 5.53
C ASN A 241 3.88 -16.97 6.68
N VAL A 242 2.91 -16.08 6.68
CA VAL A 242 2.79 -15.01 7.68
C VAL A 242 1.62 -15.28 8.61
N GLN A 243 1.93 -15.33 9.89
CA GLN A 243 1.01 -15.36 11.02
C GLN A 243 1.28 -14.12 11.88
N SER A 244 0.27 -13.68 12.64
CA SER A 244 0.47 -12.65 13.64
C SER A 244 -0.51 -12.85 14.79
N ARG A 245 -0.08 -12.62 16.02
CA ARG A 245 -0.94 -12.69 17.20
C ARG A 245 -1.84 -11.46 17.30
N PRO A 246 -2.93 -11.51 18.09
CA PRO A 246 -3.77 -10.34 18.35
C PRO A 246 -2.95 -9.08 18.71
N GLY A 247 -3.34 -7.94 18.14
CA GLY A 247 -2.66 -6.65 18.33
C GLY A 247 -1.30 -6.51 17.61
N SER A 248 -0.86 -7.53 16.88
CA SER A 248 0.48 -7.58 16.28
C SER A 248 0.45 -7.19 14.79
N LYS A 249 1.64 -7.00 14.21
CA LYS A 249 1.81 -6.66 12.79
C LYS A 249 3.13 -7.22 12.24
N VAL A 250 3.10 -7.69 11.00
CA VAL A 250 4.32 -8.04 10.25
C VAL A 250 4.50 -7.04 9.10
N ILE A 251 5.65 -6.38 9.04
CA ILE A 251 6.01 -5.43 7.98
C ILE A 251 7.07 -6.06 7.09
N LEU A 252 6.80 -6.16 5.79
CA LEU A 252 7.71 -6.67 4.77
C LEU A 252 8.11 -5.51 3.86
N THR A 253 9.39 -5.08 3.94
CA THR A 253 9.89 -3.89 3.21
C THR A 253 10.87 -4.23 2.09
N GLY A 254 11.38 -5.47 2.09
CA GLY A 254 12.18 -6.01 1.00
C GLY A 254 11.35 -6.30 -0.25
N GLN A 255 11.96 -6.96 -1.24
CA GLN A 255 11.27 -7.52 -2.40
C GLN A 255 11.42 -9.04 -2.40
N TYR A 256 10.35 -9.76 -2.70
CA TYR A 256 10.37 -11.19 -3.01
C TYR A 256 10.46 -11.40 -4.52
N SER A 257 11.67 -11.73 -4.97
CA SER A 257 12.02 -11.98 -6.36
C SER A 257 12.49 -13.42 -6.57
N TRP A 258 13.07 -13.71 -7.72
CA TRP A 258 13.74 -14.97 -8.03
C TRP A 258 15.16 -14.69 -8.49
N ALA A 259 16.06 -15.66 -8.39
CA ALA A 259 17.44 -15.51 -8.83
C ALA A 259 17.69 -16.36 -10.07
N ASN A 260 18.27 -15.77 -11.11
CA ASN A 260 18.78 -16.50 -12.28
C ASN A 260 20.30 -16.42 -12.40
N GLN A 261 20.95 -15.72 -11.47
CA GLN A 261 22.41 -15.57 -11.42
C GLN A 261 22.89 -15.38 -9.98
N GLY A 262 24.22 -15.31 -9.83
CA GLY A 262 24.91 -15.28 -8.53
C GLY A 262 24.94 -16.65 -7.85
N GLY A 263 25.84 -16.82 -6.89
CA GLY A 263 25.91 -18.01 -6.03
C GLY A 263 24.98 -17.88 -4.80
N ASP A 264 25.12 -18.79 -3.85
CA ASP A 264 24.26 -18.81 -2.64
C ASP A 264 24.56 -17.66 -1.68
N MET A 265 25.79 -17.12 -1.73
CA MET A 265 26.19 -15.93 -0.98
C MET A 265 25.75 -14.61 -1.61
N ASN A 266 25.23 -14.62 -2.85
CA ASN A 266 24.81 -13.39 -3.53
C ASN A 266 23.73 -13.68 -4.60
N PRO A 267 22.54 -14.18 -4.20
CA PRO A 267 21.45 -14.37 -5.13
C PRO A 267 21.04 -13.03 -5.75
N SER A 268 20.78 -13.02 -7.06
CA SER A 268 20.30 -11.84 -7.77
C SER A 268 19.54 -12.19 -9.04
N LEU A 269 18.77 -11.23 -9.52
CA LEU A 269 18.06 -11.29 -10.78
C LEU A 269 18.75 -10.37 -11.79
N SER A 270 19.10 -10.90 -12.95
CA SER A 270 19.75 -10.13 -14.04
C SER A 270 18.92 -8.95 -14.55
N ASP A 271 17.60 -9.12 -14.63
CA ASP A 271 16.66 -8.09 -15.07
C ASP A 271 15.38 -8.14 -14.20
N PRO A 272 15.04 -7.07 -13.47
CA PRO A 272 13.81 -6.99 -12.69
C PRO A 272 12.52 -7.31 -13.46
N ALA A 273 12.47 -7.08 -14.78
CA ALA A 273 11.31 -7.38 -15.62
C ALA A 273 10.98 -8.89 -15.67
N LEU A 274 11.98 -9.75 -15.44
CA LEU A 274 11.79 -11.20 -15.38
C LEU A 274 10.93 -11.66 -14.21
N ASN A 275 10.59 -10.79 -13.26
CA ASN A 275 9.58 -11.09 -12.23
C ASN A 275 8.17 -11.27 -12.82
N TRP A 276 7.92 -10.69 -14.00
CA TRP A 276 6.62 -10.64 -14.66
C TRP A 276 6.45 -11.70 -15.75
N THR A 277 7.54 -12.30 -16.20
CA THR A 277 7.56 -13.31 -17.27
C THR A 277 7.67 -14.72 -16.67
N PRO A 278 6.76 -15.65 -16.99
CA PRO A 278 6.87 -17.04 -16.55
C PRO A 278 8.20 -17.68 -16.96
N ALA A 279 8.92 -18.25 -16.01
CA ALA A 279 10.13 -19.01 -16.28
C ALA A 279 9.80 -20.49 -16.57
N ARG A 280 10.71 -21.19 -17.26
CA ARG A 280 10.58 -22.63 -17.55
C ARG A 280 10.33 -23.42 -16.27
N LYS A 281 9.42 -24.40 -16.30
CA LYS A 281 9.02 -25.22 -15.14
C LYS A 281 8.52 -24.41 -13.92
N ASN A 282 8.10 -23.16 -14.12
CA ASN A 282 7.59 -22.29 -13.05
C ASN A 282 8.61 -22.03 -11.92
N VAL A 283 9.91 -22.07 -12.19
CA VAL A 283 10.96 -21.84 -11.17
C VAL A 283 10.88 -20.47 -10.49
N ASN A 284 10.23 -19.50 -11.15
CA ASN A 284 9.99 -18.17 -10.57
C ASN A 284 8.59 -18.00 -9.97
N LYS A 285 7.77 -19.06 -9.90
CA LYS A 285 6.46 -19.01 -9.25
C LYS A 285 6.62 -19.06 -7.72
N ARG A 286 6.33 -17.92 -7.08
CA ARG A 286 6.57 -17.66 -5.64
C ARG A 286 5.31 -17.28 -4.90
N GLY A 287 5.25 -17.59 -3.61
CA GLY A 287 4.02 -17.52 -2.83
C GLY A 287 4.09 -16.72 -1.55
N THR A 288 2.99 -16.10 -1.16
CA THR A 288 2.77 -15.68 0.22
C THR A 288 1.42 -16.14 0.74
N ASN A 289 1.41 -16.69 1.95
CA ASN A 289 0.22 -17.13 2.67
C ASN A 289 0.04 -16.26 3.90
N ILE A 290 -0.98 -15.40 3.92
CA ILE A 290 -1.32 -14.54 5.06
C ILE A 290 -2.46 -15.22 5.83
N LYS A 291 -2.13 -15.79 6.99
CA LYS A 291 -2.99 -16.69 7.77
C LYS A 291 -3.59 -15.98 8.98
N GLY A 292 -4.72 -15.30 8.77
CA GLY A 292 -5.41 -14.51 9.79
C GLY A 292 -4.55 -13.40 10.37
N ALA A 293 -3.60 -12.90 9.59
CA ALA A 293 -2.52 -12.04 10.05
C ALA A 293 -2.71 -10.59 9.58
N ASN A 294 -2.14 -9.65 10.33
CA ASN A 294 -2.02 -8.25 9.97
C ASN A 294 -0.64 -8.00 9.33
N VAL A 295 -0.64 -7.77 8.03
CA VAL A 295 0.58 -7.67 7.22
C VAL A 295 0.60 -6.33 6.50
N GLN A 296 1.76 -5.68 6.50
CA GLN A 296 2.01 -4.48 5.72
C GLN A 296 3.14 -4.76 4.72
N TRP A 297 2.93 -4.42 3.46
CA TRP A 297 3.98 -4.37 2.44
C TRP A 297 4.43 -2.93 2.23
N GLY A 298 5.73 -2.73 2.30
CA GLY A 298 6.33 -1.41 2.38
C GLY A 298 6.17 -0.77 3.77
N ASP A 299 6.87 0.34 3.98
CA ASP A 299 6.84 1.15 5.20
C ASP A 299 6.70 2.66 4.88
N GLY A 300 6.28 2.97 3.66
CA GLY A 300 6.10 4.34 3.18
C GLY A 300 7.40 5.06 2.83
N THR A 301 8.49 4.32 2.62
CA THR A 301 9.81 4.89 2.26
C THR A 301 10.35 4.45 0.91
N THR A 302 9.61 3.58 0.21
CA THR A 302 10.00 3.09 -1.12
C THR A 302 8.76 2.84 -1.99
N ASN A 303 8.97 2.76 -3.31
CA ASN A 303 7.99 2.36 -4.31
C ASN A 303 8.33 1.01 -4.95
N ARG A 304 8.98 0.12 -4.19
CA ARG A 304 9.36 -1.21 -4.64
C ARG A 304 8.39 -2.23 -4.09
N ILE A 305 7.45 -2.69 -4.92
CA ILE A 305 6.44 -3.65 -4.49
C ILE A 305 7.08 -4.93 -3.92
N PHE A 306 6.57 -5.40 -2.79
CA PHE A 306 7.06 -6.62 -2.14
C PHE A 306 6.98 -7.83 -3.08
N MET A 307 5.86 -8.04 -3.78
CA MET A 307 5.69 -9.13 -4.74
C MET A 307 5.38 -8.60 -6.15
N PRO A 308 6.40 -8.25 -6.95
CA PRO A 308 6.17 -7.98 -8.37
C PRO A 308 5.78 -9.28 -9.07
N GLY A 309 4.96 -9.24 -10.12
CA GLY A 309 4.62 -10.44 -10.89
C GLY A 309 3.15 -10.53 -11.30
N THR A 310 2.83 -11.61 -11.98
CA THR A 310 1.50 -11.89 -12.53
C THR A 310 0.88 -13.12 -11.87
N ALA A 311 -0.39 -13.42 -12.16
CA ALA A 311 -1.03 -14.68 -11.77
C ALA A 311 -0.24 -15.95 -12.16
N LYS A 312 0.65 -15.87 -13.16
CA LYS A 312 1.49 -16.99 -13.58
C LYS A 312 2.81 -17.10 -12.80
N THR A 313 3.29 -16.00 -12.22
CA THR A 313 4.60 -15.95 -11.55
C THR A 313 4.51 -15.74 -10.04
N VAL A 314 3.35 -15.42 -9.50
CA VAL A 314 3.16 -15.32 -8.05
C VAL A 314 1.78 -15.82 -7.62
N TYR A 315 1.64 -16.11 -6.34
CA TYR A 315 0.35 -16.29 -5.69
C TYR A 315 0.29 -15.56 -4.34
N ILE A 316 -0.87 -14.98 -4.02
CA ILE A 316 -1.10 -14.23 -2.78
C ILE A 316 -2.38 -14.76 -2.15
N ASN A 317 -2.26 -15.35 -0.98
CA ASN A 317 -3.34 -16.07 -0.32
C ASN A 317 -3.75 -15.39 0.98
N LEU A 318 -5.02 -14.99 1.10
CA LEU A 318 -5.64 -14.54 2.34
C LEU A 318 -6.45 -15.69 2.94
N LEU A 319 -5.85 -16.35 3.92
CA LEU A 319 -6.44 -17.45 4.65
C LEU A 319 -7.03 -16.94 5.96
N ALA A 320 -8.33 -17.10 6.16
CA ALA A 320 -8.88 -16.95 7.50
C ALA A 320 -8.32 -18.06 8.41
N ALA A 321 -7.96 -17.69 9.62
CA ALA A 321 -7.59 -18.61 10.69
C ALA A 321 -8.49 -18.29 11.90
N ARG A 322 -7.90 -17.96 13.06
CA ARG A 322 -8.64 -17.43 14.22
C ARG A 322 -9.24 -16.04 13.96
N SER A 323 -8.76 -15.37 12.92
CA SER A 323 -9.13 -14.05 12.45
C SER A 323 -9.07 -14.01 10.93
N ARG A 324 -9.70 -12.98 10.35
CA ARG A 324 -9.54 -12.63 8.93
C ARG A 324 -8.19 -11.93 8.75
N SER A 325 -7.62 -12.03 7.55
CA SER A 325 -6.36 -11.36 7.23
C SER A 325 -6.55 -9.87 6.98
N LEU A 326 -5.51 -9.08 7.20
CA LEU A 326 -5.43 -7.68 6.81
C LEU A 326 -4.13 -7.49 6.03
N LEU A 327 -4.21 -6.97 4.81
CA LEU A 327 -3.06 -6.62 4.00
C LEU A 327 -3.06 -5.11 3.68
N THR A 328 -2.02 -4.42 4.14
CA THR A 328 -1.81 -2.99 3.91
C THR A 328 -0.70 -2.76 2.89
N PHE A 329 -0.95 -1.89 1.90
CA PHE A 329 0.04 -1.39 0.96
C PHE A 329 0.48 0.01 1.42
N ASP A 330 1.77 0.18 1.69
CA ASP A 330 2.37 1.41 2.23
C ASP A 330 3.65 1.78 1.48
N TYR A 331 3.49 2.52 0.39
CA TYR A 331 4.57 2.96 -0.50
C TYR A 331 4.61 4.48 -0.63
N ASP A 332 5.73 5.04 -1.11
CA ASP A 332 5.90 6.50 -1.32
C ASP A 332 5.76 6.94 -2.79
N GLY A 333 5.38 6.00 -3.65
CA GLY A 333 5.23 6.23 -5.08
C GLY A 333 4.41 5.12 -5.76
N PRO A 334 4.29 5.19 -7.10
CA PRO A 334 3.48 4.24 -7.85
C PRO A 334 4.02 2.80 -7.80
N VAL A 335 3.11 1.85 -7.55
CA VAL A 335 3.38 0.40 -7.64
C VAL A 335 2.25 -0.31 -8.39
N THR A 336 2.58 -1.43 -9.03
CA THR A 336 1.59 -2.28 -9.72
C THR A 336 1.54 -3.65 -9.07
N LEU A 337 0.33 -4.09 -8.74
CA LEU A 337 0.00 -5.47 -8.39
C LEU A 337 -0.63 -6.15 -9.61
N GLY A 338 0.15 -6.96 -10.33
CA GLY A 338 -0.33 -7.69 -11.52
C GLY A 338 -0.85 -9.10 -11.22
N ALA A 339 -0.88 -9.50 -9.96
CA ALA A 339 -1.42 -10.78 -9.54
C ALA A 339 -2.69 -10.59 -8.70
N PRO A 340 -3.67 -11.49 -8.82
CA PRO A 340 -4.85 -11.46 -7.99
C PRO A 340 -4.52 -11.92 -6.57
N ILE A 341 -5.04 -11.19 -5.59
CA ILE A 341 -5.16 -11.65 -4.21
C ILE A 341 -6.36 -12.61 -4.14
N GLY A 342 -6.14 -13.81 -3.61
CA GLY A 342 -7.13 -14.88 -3.57
C GLY A 342 -7.23 -15.59 -2.23
N GLY A 343 -8.06 -16.63 -2.21
CA GLY A 343 -8.15 -17.62 -1.14
C GLY A 343 -7.94 -19.03 -1.69
N GLY A 344 -7.79 -20.02 -0.82
CA GLY A 344 -7.65 -21.42 -1.19
C GLY A 344 -6.63 -22.17 -0.34
N ARG A 345 -6.58 -23.49 -0.45
CA ARG A 345 -5.62 -24.29 0.32
C ARG A 345 -4.23 -24.21 -0.32
N PHE A 346 -3.22 -23.82 0.46
CA PHE A 346 -1.82 -23.73 0.00
C PHE A 346 -1.64 -22.85 -1.27
N HIS A 347 -1.21 -23.46 -2.38
CA HIS A 347 -0.94 -22.80 -3.66
C HIS A 347 -2.14 -22.82 -4.63
N ASP A 348 -3.29 -23.38 -4.21
CA ASP A 348 -4.57 -23.34 -4.95
C ASP A 348 -5.28 -21.99 -4.76
N THR A 349 -4.49 -20.91 -4.77
CA THR A 349 -5.02 -19.56 -4.69
C THR A 349 -6.00 -19.35 -5.83
N LEU A 350 -7.11 -18.68 -5.54
CA LEU A 350 -8.24 -18.44 -6.43
C LEU A 350 -9.27 -19.59 -6.52
N SER A 351 -9.10 -20.68 -5.76
CA SER A 351 -10.16 -21.69 -5.61
C SER A 351 -11.34 -21.20 -4.77
N ALA A 352 -11.12 -20.18 -3.93
CA ALA A 352 -12.16 -19.49 -3.16
C ALA A 352 -11.78 -18.01 -2.99
N PRO A 353 -12.74 -17.11 -2.69
CA PRO A 353 -12.42 -15.75 -2.33
C PRO A 353 -11.49 -15.71 -1.10
N GLY A 354 -10.44 -14.90 -1.15
CA GLY A 354 -9.59 -14.61 0.00
C GLY A 354 -10.39 -14.01 1.15
N ALA A 355 -10.09 -14.43 2.38
CA ALA A 355 -10.78 -13.96 3.57
C ALA A 355 -9.95 -12.90 4.30
N GLY A 356 -10.01 -11.66 3.81
CA GLY A 356 -9.33 -10.54 4.45
C GLY A 356 -9.68 -9.19 3.86
N ASP A 357 -9.22 -8.14 4.54
CA ASP A 357 -9.42 -6.75 4.16
C ASP A 357 -8.11 -6.17 3.59
N ILE A 358 -8.24 -5.19 2.69
CA ILE A 358 -7.14 -4.50 2.04
C ILE A 358 -7.16 -3.02 2.42
N VAL A 359 -5.99 -2.46 2.71
CA VAL A 359 -5.81 -1.02 2.97
C VAL A 359 -4.73 -0.46 2.05
N ILE A 360 -5.06 0.59 1.30
CA ILE A 360 -4.10 1.45 0.62
C ILE A 360 -3.85 2.64 1.54
N LYS A 361 -2.67 2.66 2.17
CA LYS A 361 -2.36 3.58 3.27
C LYS A 361 -2.17 5.01 2.78
N GLY A 362 -2.57 5.99 3.60
CA GLY A 362 -2.56 7.43 3.30
C GLY A 362 -1.18 8.08 3.21
N THR A 363 -0.14 7.29 2.97
CA THR A 363 1.22 7.77 2.74
C THR A 363 1.26 8.61 1.47
N LYS A 364 1.92 9.76 1.54
CA LYS A 364 2.03 10.69 0.42
C LYS A 364 2.70 9.99 -0.77
N GLY A 365 2.03 10.00 -1.93
CA GLY A 365 2.54 9.38 -3.15
C GLY A 365 2.17 7.90 -3.31
N ASN A 366 1.56 7.26 -2.30
CA ASN A 366 1.11 5.88 -2.39
C ASN A 366 0.04 5.74 -3.48
N ASP A 367 0.42 5.15 -4.61
CA ASP A 367 -0.42 4.97 -5.78
C ASP A 367 -0.35 3.50 -6.21
N VAL A 368 -1.37 2.73 -5.83
CA VAL A 368 -1.40 1.28 -6.04
C VAL A 368 -2.30 0.96 -7.21
N THR A 369 -1.75 0.30 -8.23
CA THR A 369 -2.50 -0.21 -9.37
C THR A 369 -2.81 -1.69 -9.22
N PHE A 370 -4.09 -2.05 -9.22
CA PHE A 370 -4.53 -3.42 -9.43
C PHE A 370 -4.65 -3.67 -10.93
N ALA A 371 -3.64 -4.33 -11.51
CA ALA A 371 -3.60 -4.72 -12.93
C ALA A 371 -4.11 -6.14 -13.16
N ALA A 372 -4.90 -6.65 -12.21
CA ALA A 372 -5.63 -7.90 -12.26
C ALA A 372 -6.92 -7.77 -11.43
N VAL A 373 -7.94 -8.57 -11.73
CA VAL A 373 -9.15 -8.65 -10.91
C VAL A 373 -8.81 -9.33 -9.58
N GLN A 374 -9.03 -8.62 -8.48
CA GLN A 374 -8.79 -9.16 -7.15
C GLN A 374 -9.95 -10.05 -6.69
N PHE A 375 -9.64 -11.13 -5.99
CA PHE A 375 -10.60 -12.17 -5.63
C PHE A 375 -10.61 -12.44 -4.12
N TYR A 376 -10.98 -11.43 -3.35
CA TYR A 376 -11.20 -11.54 -1.91
C TYR A 376 -12.61 -11.06 -1.53
N ASP A 377 -13.19 -11.68 -0.52
CA ASP A 377 -14.41 -11.18 0.12
C ASP A 377 -14.01 -10.33 1.31
N GLY A 378 -13.95 -9.00 1.16
CA GLY A 378 -13.55 -8.09 2.23
C GLY A 378 -13.58 -6.62 1.84
N ALA A 379 -13.28 -5.75 2.81
CA ALA A 379 -13.24 -4.31 2.59
C ALA A 379 -11.99 -3.91 1.79
N THR A 380 -12.14 -2.93 0.91
CA THR A 380 -11.03 -2.21 0.28
C THR A 380 -11.06 -0.77 0.78
N THR A 381 -10.10 -0.39 1.60
CA THR A 381 -9.99 0.96 2.15
C THR A 381 -8.91 1.74 1.42
N VAL A 382 -9.25 2.90 0.88
CA VAL A 382 -8.31 3.85 0.28
C VAL A 382 -8.25 5.04 1.22
N GLU A 383 -7.18 5.16 1.99
CA GLU A 383 -7.04 6.23 2.96
C GLU A 383 -6.78 7.58 2.29
N LYS A 384 -7.06 8.65 3.01
CA LYS A 384 -6.81 10.03 2.55
C LYS A 384 -5.36 10.22 2.13
N GLY A 385 -5.16 10.76 0.93
CA GLY A 385 -3.83 11.00 0.35
C GLY A 385 -3.29 9.85 -0.51
N ALA A 386 -3.95 8.68 -0.49
CA ALA A 386 -3.60 7.55 -1.34
C ALA A 386 -4.42 7.48 -2.63
N VAL A 387 -3.89 6.76 -3.62
CA VAL A 387 -4.58 6.44 -4.88
C VAL A 387 -4.68 4.92 -5.03
N LEU A 388 -5.89 4.44 -5.32
CA LEU A 388 -6.12 3.09 -5.83
C LEU A 388 -6.56 3.18 -7.29
N ARG A 389 -5.88 2.46 -8.18
CA ARG A 389 -6.24 2.32 -9.59
C ARG A 389 -6.75 0.91 -9.85
N LEU A 390 -7.95 0.80 -10.40
CA LEU A 390 -8.47 -0.44 -10.96
C LEU A 390 -8.21 -0.41 -12.47
N GLY A 391 -7.22 -1.19 -12.90
CA GLY A 391 -6.70 -1.15 -14.26
C GLY A 391 -5.49 -0.22 -14.41
N SER A 392 -4.57 -0.59 -15.30
CA SER A 392 -3.36 0.18 -15.60
C SER A 392 -3.50 1.16 -16.77
N GLY A 393 -4.66 1.20 -17.42
CA GLY A 393 -4.85 1.96 -18.66
C GLY A 393 -4.17 1.34 -19.89
N GLN A 394 -3.55 0.17 -19.76
CA GLN A 394 -2.83 -0.52 -20.83
C GLN A 394 -3.47 -1.87 -21.19
N PRO A 395 -3.32 -2.34 -22.45
CA PRO A 395 -3.77 -3.67 -22.85
C PRO A 395 -3.21 -4.77 -21.94
N GLY A 396 -4.08 -5.68 -21.49
CA GLY A 396 -3.69 -6.79 -20.61
C GLY A 396 -3.50 -6.42 -19.14
N GLY A 397 -3.73 -5.16 -18.76
CA GLY A 397 -3.66 -4.68 -17.37
C GLY A 397 -5.01 -4.22 -16.82
N ASP A 398 -6.12 -4.72 -17.35
CA ASP A 398 -7.45 -4.46 -16.78
C ASP A 398 -7.57 -5.10 -15.39
N GLY A 399 -8.03 -4.32 -14.42
CA GLY A 399 -8.20 -4.70 -13.02
C GLY A 399 -9.66 -4.85 -12.62
N GLY A 400 -9.89 -5.06 -11.32
CA GLY A 400 -11.22 -5.10 -10.75
C GLY A 400 -11.23 -5.65 -9.33
N LEU A 401 -12.42 -5.67 -8.73
CA LEU A 401 -12.67 -6.25 -7.41
C LEU A 401 -13.76 -7.31 -7.52
N TYR A 402 -13.64 -8.37 -6.74
CA TYR A 402 -14.74 -9.28 -6.48
C TYR A 402 -15.82 -8.56 -5.67
N THR A 403 -17.08 -8.70 -6.09
CA THR A 403 -18.21 -7.95 -5.51
C THR A 403 -19.33 -8.84 -4.99
N GLY A 404 -19.21 -10.17 -5.16
CA GLY A 404 -20.24 -11.15 -4.82
C GLY A 404 -20.32 -11.50 -3.33
N GLY A 405 -19.27 -11.19 -2.55
CA GLY A 405 -19.21 -11.51 -1.13
C GLY A 405 -19.92 -10.49 -0.24
N GLY A 406 -20.34 -10.93 0.95
CA GLY A 406 -21.08 -10.12 1.92
C GLY A 406 -20.23 -9.03 2.59
N HIS A 407 -18.92 -9.20 2.64
CA HIS A 407 -17.98 -8.24 3.23
C HIS A 407 -17.39 -7.26 2.21
N CYS A 408 -17.59 -7.54 0.91
CA CYS A 408 -17.11 -6.73 -0.21
C CYS A 408 -17.68 -5.31 -0.15
N ARG A 409 -16.84 -4.31 0.14
CA ARG A 409 -17.20 -2.89 0.10
C ARG A 409 -15.96 -2.04 -0.20
N VAL A 410 -16.15 -0.84 -0.72
CA VAL A 410 -15.07 0.13 -0.91
C VAL A 410 -15.30 1.32 0.01
N VAL A 411 -14.32 1.62 0.85
CA VAL A 411 -14.27 2.84 1.67
C VAL A 411 -13.19 3.73 1.06
N ASN A 412 -13.59 4.78 0.35
CA ASN A 412 -12.69 5.66 -0.39
C ASN A 412 -12.62 7.03 0.27
N ASP A 413 -11.55 7.31 1.01
CA ASP A 413 -11.21 8.63 1.54
C ASP A 413 -10.04 9.29 0.80
N GLY A 414 -9.39 8.56 -0.12
CA GLY A 414 -8.36 9.03 -1.03
C GLY A 414 -8.89 9.28 -2.45
N SER A 415 -8.29 8.63 -3.44
CA SER A 415 -8.75 8.67 -4.83
C SER A 415 -8.89 7.27 -5.42
N LEU A 416 -10.07 6.97 -5.96
CA LEU A 416 -10.33 5.76 -6.74
C LEU A 416 -10.33 6.10 -8.24
N VAL A 417 -9.41 5.51 -8.98
CA VAL A 417 -9.28 5.68 -10.44
C VAL A 417 -9.67 4.39 -11.15
N LEU A 418 -10.52 4.50 -12.15
CA LEU A 418 -11.07 3.40 -12.93
C LEU A 418 -10.50 3.50 -14.35
N ASP A 419 -9.52 2.67 -14.67
CA ASP A 419 -8.70 2.82 -15.89
C ASP A 419 -8.64 1.52 -16.72
N ASN A 420 -9.74 0.76 -16.72
CA ASN A 420 -9.86 -0.38 -17.63
C ASN A 420 -10.02 0.07 -19.08
N THR A 421 -9.35 -0.65 -19.97
CA THR A 421 -9.34 -0.38 -21.41
C THR A 421 -10.43 -1.12 -22.15
N ARG A 422 -10.77 -2.35 -21.76
CA ARG A 422 -11.76 -3.19 -22.44
C ARG A 422 -12.78 -3.80 -21.50
N THR A 423 -12.35 -4.27 -20.33
CA THR A 423 -13.16 -5.05 -19.41
C THR A 423 -14.04 -4.14 -18.56
N PRO A 424 -15.37 -4.26 -18.63
CA PRO A 424 -16.26 -3.46 -17.80
C PRO A 424 -16.06 -3.71 -16.30
N LEU A 425 -16.31 -2.68 -15.49
CA LEU A 425 -16.34 -2.78 -14.04
C LEU A 425 -17.78 -2.67 -13.54
N THR A 426 -18.09 -3.40 -12.48
CA THR A 426 -19.33 -3.21 -11.70
C THR A 426 -18.93 -3.03 -10.24
N LEU A 427 -19.28 -1.88 -9.65
CA LEU A 427 -18.86 -1.53 -8.29
C LEU A 427 -20.09 -1.17 -7.44
N PRO A 428 -20.46 -2.03 -6.47
CA PRO A 428 -21.45 -1.72 -5.44
C PRO A 428 -20.79 -1.18 -4.16
N ARG A 429 -21.61 -0.64 -3.26
CA ARG A 429 -21.23 -0.37 -1.85
C ARG A 429 -19.94 0.46 -1.71
N ILE A 430 -19.92 1.63 -2.33
CA ILE A 430 -18.82 2.60 -2.25
C ILE A 430 -19.21 3.73 -1.30
N SER A 431 -18.40 3.98 -0.28
CA SER A 431 -18.57 5.09 0.68
C SER A 431 -17.27 5.90 0.84
N GLY A 432 -17.29 6.93 1.68
CA GLY A 432 -16.12 7.74 2.01
C GLY A 432 -16.11 9.12 1.36
N SER A 433 -15.10 9.93 1.72
CA SER A 433 -14.97 11.35 1.33
C SER A 433 -14.12 11.60 0.09
N GLY A 434 -13.49 10.56 -0.44
CA GLY A 434 -12.54 10.59 -1.54
C GLY A 434 -13.16 10.73 -2.93
N SER A 435 -12.34 11.06 -3.92
CA SER A 435 -12.76 11.26 -5.31
C SER A 435 -12.91 9.95 -6.08
N LEU A 436 -13.78 9.96 -7.09
CA LEU A 436 -13.91 8.87 -8.07
C LEU A 436 -13.62 9.41 -9.47
N THR A 437 -12.69 8.79 -10.20
CA THR A 437 -12.33 9.16 -11.57
C THR A 437 -12.53 7.98 -12.52
N GLN A 438 -13.44 8.13 -13.48
CA GLN A 438 -13.53 7.27 -14.66
C GLN A 438 -12.52 7.76 -15.71
N ALA A 439 -11.37 7.10 -15.79
CA ALA A 439 -10.25 7.44 -16.67
C ALA A 439 -10.21 6.56 -17.93
N GLY A 440 -10.64 5.31 -17.80
CA GLY A 440 -10.57 4.27 -18.82
C GLY A 440 -11.66 4.36 -19.88
N ARG A 441 -11.47 3.63 -20.99
CA ARG A 441 -12.44 3.55 -22.10
C ARG A 441 -13.58 2.57 -21.81
N ALA A 442 -13.33 1.54 -21.00
CA ALA A 442 -14.33 0.55 -20.65
C ALA A 442 -15.41 1.17 -19.75
N THR A 443 -16.65 0.70 -19.87
CA THR A 443 -17.75 1.16 -19.02
C THR A 443 -17.52 0.72 -17.57
N THR A 444 -17.66 1.65 -16.62
CA THR A 444 -17.83 1.31 -15.21
C THR A 444 -19.28 1.53 -14.80
N THR A 445 -19.89 0.54 -14.17
CA THR A 445 -21.24 0.60 -13.61
C THR A 445 -21.18 0.74 -12.10
N LEU A 446 -21.66 1.85 -11.57
CA LEU A 446 -22.00 1.98 -10.15
C LEU A 446 -23.38 1.39 -9.93
N THR A 447 -23.52 0.50 -8.94
CA THR A 447 -24.78 -0.23 -8.72
C THR A 447 -25.19 -0.31 -7.25
N GLY A 448 -26.49 -0.28 -6.99
CA GLY A 448 -27.04 -0.33 -5.63
C GLY A 448 -27.13 1.03 -4.94
N GLY A 449 -28.13 1.21 -4.08
CA GLY A 449 -28.32 2.44 -3.28
C GLY A 449 -27.25 2.70 -2.22
N SER A 450 -26.34 1.75 -1.97
CA SER A 450 -25.21 1.91 -1.05
C SER A 450 -23.99 2.59 -1.69
N VAL A 451 -24.15 3.26 -2.84
CA VAL A 451 -23.15 4.16 -3.42
C VAL A 451 -23.38 5.55 -2.80
N THR A 452 -22.57 5.90 -1.79
CA THR A 452 -22.78 7.05 -0.90
C THR A 452 -21.53 7.91 -0.69
N TYR A 453 -20.48 7.73 -1.49
CA TYR A 453 -19.29 8.58 -1.40
C TYR A 453 -19.60 10.06 -1.71
N THR A 454 -18.85 10.98 -1.11
CA THR A 454 -19.14 12.42 -1.18
C THR A 454 -18.12 13.25 -1.98
N GLY A 455 -16.96 12.67 -2.31
CA GLY A 455 -15.95 13.37 -3.10
C GLY A 455 -16.38 13.62 -4.56
N GLU A 456 -15.57 14.39 -5.28
CA GLU A 456 -15.86 14.76 -6.67
C GLU A 456 -15.88 13.53 -7.57
N THR A 457 -16.85 13.49 -8.49
CA THR A 457 -16.94 12.49 -9.55
C THR A 457 -16.43 13.09 -10.85
N ARG A 458 -15.35 12.53 -11.39
CA ARG A 458 -14.75 12.96 -12.65
C ARG A 458 -14.91 11.87 -13.70
N VAL A 459 -15.38 12.25 -14.89
CA VAL A 459 -15.39 11.36 -16.06
C VAL A 459 -14.48 11.98 -17.11
N GLU A 460 -13.40 11.28 -17.44
CA GLU A 460 -12.42 11.73 -18.42
C GLU A 460 -12.60 11.05 -19.76
N ARG A 461 -12.91 9.75 -19.76
CA ARG A 461 -13.15 8.95 -20.96
C ARG A 461 -14.16 7.84 -20.65
N GLY A 462 -14.67 7.19 -21.69
CA GLY A 462 -15.57 6.07 -21.55
C GLY A 462 -16.89 6.45 -20.89
N THR A 463 -17.56 5.45 -20.32
CA THR A 463 -18.89 5.61 -19.71
C THR A 463 -18.84 5.29 -18.21
N LEU A 464 -19.29 6.22 -17.39
CA LEU A 464 -19.73 5.92 -16.02
C LEU A 464 -21.25 5.71 -16.04
N ALA A 465 -21.73 4.51 -15.70
CA ALA A 465 -23.15 4.17 -15.72
C ALA A 465 -23.71 4.02 -14.30
N LEU A 466 -24.93 4.49 -14.08
CA LEU A 466 -25.67 4.35 -12.82
C LEU A 466 -26.79 3.32 -12.98
N ARG A 467 -26.82 2.29 -12.12
CA ARG A 467 -27.81 1.21 -12.18
C ARG A 467 -28.28 0.79 -10.77
N GLY A 468 -29.40 0.08 -10.69
CA GLY A 468 -29.85 -0.56 -9.45
C GLY A 468 -30.02 0.39 -8.25
N GLY A 469 -30.41 1.64 -8.49
CA GLY A 469 -30.58 2.66 -7.44
C GLY A 469 -29.32 3.45 -7.08
N ALA A 470 -28.19 3.24 -7.77
CA ALA A 470 -27.01 4.10 -7.61
C ALA A 470 -27.30 5.54 -8.04
N THR A 471 -26.80 6.50 -7.28
CA THR A 471 -26.95 7.94 -7.53
C THR A 471 -25.65 8.69 -7.27
N LEU A 472 -25.53 9.89 -7.82
CA LEU A 472 -24.43 10.82 -7.55
C LEU A 472 -24.88 12.04 -6.73
N ALA A 473 -26.08 12.01 -6.15
CA ALA A 473 -26.63 13.11 -5.38
C ALA A 473 -25.78 13.52 -4.15
N HIS A 474 -24.93 12.62 -3.66
CA HIS A 474 -24.00 12.88 -2.55
C HIS A 474 -22.65 13.46 -2.99
N SER A 475 -22.32 13.37 -4.29
CA SER A 475 -21.07 13.90 -4.83
C SER A 475 -21.04 15.41 -4.67
N ARG A 476 -19.92 15.97 -4.21
CA ARG A 476 -19.71 17.42 -4.11
C ARG A 476 -19.59 18.11 -5.47
N GLY A 477 -19.48 17.35 -6.56
CA GLY A 477 -19.48 17.87 -7.91
C GLY A 477 -19.21 16.79 -8.95
N ILE A 478 -19.82 16.96 -10.13
CA ILE A 478 -19.69 16.05 -11.26
C ILE A 478 -19.04 16.80 -12.43
N ARG A 479 -17.94 16.26 -12.96
CA ARG A 479 -17.18 16.90 -14.04
C ARG A 479 -16.94 15.95 -15.22
N LEU A 480 -17.47 16.30 -16.39
CA LEU A 480 -17.26 15.58 -17.65
C LEU A 480 -16.18 16.27 -18.48
N THR A 481 -14.93 15.80 -18.39
CA THR A 481 -13.76 16.62 -18.72
C THR A 481 -13.28 16.49 -20.16
N SER A 482 -13.87 15.58 -20.94
CA SER A 482 -13.65 15.43 -22.37
C SER A 482 -14.98 15.29 -23.12
N THR A 483 -14.96 15.52 -24.44
CA THR A 483 -16.13 15.26 -25.29
C THR A 483 -16.45 13.77 -25.43
N ALA A 484 -15.47 12.91 -25.12
CA ALA A 484 -15.64 11.45 -25.08
C ALA A 484 -16.10 10.94 -23.70
N ALA A 485 -16.24 11.82 -22.70
CA ALA A 485 -16.74 11.46 -21.38
C ALA A 485 -18.27 11.31 -21.44
N ARG A 486 -18.76 10.15 -20.99
CA ARG A 486 -20.20 9.87 -20.92
C ARG A 486 -20.60 9.49 -19.49
N LEU A 487 -21.64 10.14 -18.98
CA LEU A 487 -22.34 9.72 -17.77
C LEU A 487 -23.70 9.16 -18.20
N ASP A 488 -23.89 7.86 -18.07
CA ASP A 488 -25.17 7.20 -18.34
C ASP A 488 -25.97 7.11 -17.04
N ALA A 489 -26.99 7.96 -16.93
CA ALA A 489 -27.84 8.08 -15.75
C ALA A 489 -28.92 6.97 -15.67
N GLY A 490 -29.08 6.16 -16.72
CA GLY A 490 -30.12 5.14 -16.81
C GLY A 490 -31.54 5.72 -16.78
N ALA A 491 -32.52 4.85 -16.60
CA ALA A 491 -33.94 5.23 -16.59
C ALA A 491 -34.35 6.11 -15.38
N ALA A 492 -33.59 6.05 -14.28
CA ALA A 492 -33.84 6.87 -13.10
C ALA A 492 -33.47 8.35 -13.31
N GLY A 493 -32.64 8.65 -14.32
CA GLY A 493 -32.11 9.98 -14.56
C GLY A 493 -31.06 10.40 -13.51
N LEU A 494 -30.47 11.57 -13.75
CA LEU A 494 -29.47 12.20 -12.90
C LEU A 494 -30.11 13.34 -12.13
N ARG A 495 -30.02 13.28 -10.79
CA ARG A 495 -30.34 14.42 -9.93
C ARG A 495 -29.06 15.13 -9.51
N VAL A 496 -28.89 16.38 -9.95
CA VAL A 496 -27.75 17.23 -9.60
C VAL A 496 -28.14 18.05 -8.37
N VAL A 497 -27.44 17.82 -7.26
CA VAL A 497 -27.67 18.56 -5.99
C VAL A 497 -26.56 19.57 -5.72
N SER A 498 -25.35 19.29 -6.20
CA SER A 498 -24.17 20.13 -6.04
C SER A 498 -23.86 20.89 -7.33
N SER A 499 -23.00 20.32 -8.18
CA SER A 499 -22.65 20.89 -9.48
C SER A 499 -22.47 19.83 -10.56
N LEU A 500 -22.79 20.18 -11.80
CA LEU A 500 -22.48 19.43 -13.01
C LEU A 500 -21.85 20.38 -14.03
N SER A 501 -20.65 20.04 -14.51
CA SER A 501 -19.91 20.86 -15.46
C SER A 501 -19.10 20.05 -16.46
N GLY A 502 -18.62 20.72 -17.51
CA GLY A 502 -17.66 20.17 -18.45
C GLY A 502 -18.13 20.22 -19.89
N LYS A 503 -17.71 19.23 -20.69
CA LYS A 503 -17.92 19.19 -22.15
C LYS A 503 -18.35 17.84 -22.70
N GLY A 504 -18.63 16.87 -21.81
CA GLY A 504 -19.09 15.54 -22.18
C GLY A 504 -20.62 15.45 -22.27
N THR A 505 -21.12 14.22 -22.28
CA THR A 505 -22.54 13.92 -22.44
C THR A 505 -23.11 13.21 -21.21
N VAL A 506 -24.23 13.71 -20.69
CA VAL A 506 -25.12 12.95 -19.82
C VAL A 506 -26.15 12.25 -20.70
N ALA A 507 -26.26 10.94 -20.61
CA ALA A 507 -27.28 10.14 -21.28
C ALA A 507 -28.39 9.78 -20.28
N GLY A 508 -29.62 10.22 -20.56
CA GLY A 508 -30.74 10.14 -19.64
C GLY A 508 -31.20 11.52 -19.17
N ALA A 509 -32.35 11.54 -18.50
CA ALA A 509 -32.94 12.77 -17.98
C ALA A 509 -32.08 13.40 -16.88
N VAL A 510 -32.09 14.73 -16.77
CA VAL A 510 -31.38 15.51 -15.76
C VAL A 510 -32.38 16.40 -15.02
N VAL A 511 -32.33 16.33 -13.69
CA VAL A 511 -32.99 17.28 -12.79
C VAL A 511 -31.91 18.11 -12.10
N ASN A 512 -31.92 19.42 -12.35
CA ASN A 512 -31.02 20.38 -11.74
C ASN A 512 -31.65 21.02 -10.49
N ASP A 513 -31.18 20.60 -9.32
CA ASP A 513 -31.48 21.21 -8.01
C ASP A 513 -30.27 21.97 -7.42
N GLY A 514 -29.15 22.01 -8.15
CA GLY A 514 -27.91 22.68 -7.77
C GLY A 514 -27.43 23.58 -8.92
N VAL A 515 -26.19 23.41 -9.37
CA VAL A 515 -25.62 24.20 -10.45
C VAL A 515 -25.30 23.33 -11.68
N VAL A 516 -25.79 23.72 -12.85
CA VAL A 516 -25.38 23.13 -14.14
C VAL A 516 -24.67 24.19 -14.95
N ALA A 517 -23.47 23.90 -15.46
CA ALA A 517 -22.75 24.80 -16.36
C ALA A 517 -23.01 24.45 -17.83
N GLY A 518 -23.05 25.48 -18.68
CA GLY A 518 -23.07 25.30 -20.13
C GLY A 518 -21.83 24.56 -20.67
N GLY A 519 -21.96 24.00 -21.88
CA GLY A 519 -20.88 23.36 -22.63
C GLY A 519 -20.96 21.83 -22.68
N LEU A 520 -21.81 21.22 -21.85
CA LEU A 520 -22.14 19.80 -21.87
C LEU A 520 -23.41 19.51 -22.69
N SER A 521 -23.62 18.24 -23.02
CA SER A 521 -24.83 17.76 -23.70
C SER A 521 -25.66 16.85 -22.78
N VAL A 522 -26.96 17.03 -22.78
CA VAL A 522 -27.94 16.16 -22.13
C VAL A 522 -28.72 15.44 -23.24
N ALA A 523 -28.43 14.16 -23.40
CA ALA A 523 -29.15 13.26 -24.29
C ALA A 523 -30.38 12.68 -23.55
N GLY A 524 -31.34 13.54 -23.26
CA GLY A 524 -32.54 13.28 -22.48
C GLY A 524 -33.24 14.57 -22.06
N ASP A 525 -34.27 14.46 -21.24
CA ASP A 525 -35.00 15.62 -20.72
C ASP A 525 -34.11 16.44 -19.75
N TYR A 526 -34.27 17.76 -19.76
CA TYR A 526 -33.64 18.66 -18.79
C TYR A 526 -34.71 19.43 -18.03
N THR A 527 -34.72 19.28 -16.71
CA THR A 527 -35.60 20.03 -15.82
C THR A 527 -34.75 20.81 -14.83
N GLN A 528 -34.80 22.14 -14.89
CA GLN A 528 -34.28 23.00 -13.84
C GLN A 528 -35.37 23.29 -12.83
N SER A 529 -35.11 23.00 -11.56
CA SER A 529 -36.05 23.28 -10.48
C SER A 529 -35.95 24.75 -10.01
N PRO A 530 -36.87 25.22 -9.17
CA PRO A 530 -36.79 26.56 -8.57
C PRO A 530 -35.53 26.81 -7.72
N LYS A 531 -34.83 25.75 -7.30
CA LYS A 531 -33.56 25.83 -6.56
C LYS A 531 -32.33 25.77 -7.46
N GLY A 532 -32.52 25.29 -8.69
CA GLY A 532 -31.43 25.09 -9.62
C GLY A 532 -30.98 26.39 -10.28
N GLU A 533 -29.72 26.40 -10.70
CA GLU A 533 -29.09 27.48 -11.44
C GLU A 533 -28.42 26.92 -12.70
N LEU A 534 -28.64 27.60 -13.82
CA LEU A 534 -27.86 27.37 -15.05
C LEU A 534 -26.79 28.47 -15.12
N VAL A 535 -25.52 28.07 -15.26
CA VAL A 535 -24.42 29.00 -15.48
C VAL A 535 -24.05 29.01 -16.95
N LEU A 536 -24.05 30.19 -17.57
CA LEU A 536 -23.64 30.34 -18.96
C LEU A 536 -22.18 29.93 -19.16
N GLY A 537 -21.97 28.95 -20.02
CA GLY A 537 -20.64 28.51 -20.45
C GLY A 537 -20.19 29.19 -21.74
N ALA A 538 -18.92 29.01 -22.11
CA ALA A 538 -18.41 29.41 -23.42
C ALA A 538 -19.11 28.70 -24.60
N ARG A 539 -19.76 27.58 -24.32
CA ARG A 539 -20.70 26.88 -25.21
C ARG A 539 -22.02 26.72 -24.46
N PRO A 540 -23.17 26.73 -25.15
CA PRO A 540 -24.47 26.52 -24.51
C PRO A 540 -24.58 25.14 -23.89
N LEU A 541 -25.50 24.99 -22.93
CA LEU A 541 -26.01 23.67 -22.58
C LEU A 541 -26.82 23.15 -23.77
N LYS A 542 -26.51 21.95 -24.25
CA LYS A 542 -27.24 21.30 -25.32
C LYS A 542 -28.18 20.24 -24.75
N VAL A 543 -29.45 20.26 -25.13
CA VAL A 543 -30.46 19.31 -24.65
C VAL A 543 -31.23 18.73 -25.83
N SER A 544 -31.32 17.39 -25.93
CA SER A 544 -32.07 16.73 -27.01
C SER A 544 -33.47 16.27 -26.62
N GLY A 545 -33.81 16.26 -25.32
CA GLY A 545 -35.15 15.95 -24.81
C GLY A 545 -35.95 17.20 -24.48
N ALA A 546 -37.04 17.03 -23.74
CA ALA A 546 -37.87 18.14 -23.31
C ALA A 546 -37.14 19.03 -22.29
N VAL A 547 -37.38 20.34 -22.37
CA VAL A 547 -36.79 21.34 -21.47
C VAL A 547 -37.87 22.00 -20.61
N ARG A 548 -37.67 21.98 -19.30
CA ARG A 548 -38.48 22.70 -18.30
C ARG A 548 -37.59 23.61 -17.46
N LEU A 549 -37.89 24.91 -17.43
CA LEU A 549 -37.05 25.91 -16.77
C LEU A 549 -37.77 26.57 -15.59
N ALA A 550 -37.01 26.74 -14.51
CA ALA A 550 -37.32 27.53 -13.32
C ALA A 550 -35.99 28.02 -12.72
N GLY A 551 -36.01 28.60 -11.52
CA GLY A 551 -34.78 28.91 -10.79
C GLY A 551 -33.90 29.96 -11.47
N ASP A 552 -32.63 30.00 -11.11
CA ASP A 552 -31.73 31.10 -11.46
C ASP A 552 -30.94 30.84 -12.76
N LEU A 553 -30.44 31.93 -13.35
CA LEU A 553 -29.59 31.93 -14.54
C LEU A 553 -28.43 32.89 -14.30
N ASP A 554 -27.20 32.38 -14.27
CA ASP A 554 -25.99 33.18 -14.19
C ASP A 554 -25.45 33.51 -15.59
N LEU A 555 -25.38 34.80 -15.88
CA LEU A 555 -24.92 35.37 -17.15
C LEU A 555 -23.62 36.17 -17.01
N ALA A 556 -22.91 36.07 -15.88
CA ALA A 556 -21.69 36.85 -15.62
C ALA A 556 -20.67 36.75 -16.77
N ALA A 557 -20.57 35.57 -17.40
CA ALA A 557 -19.68 35.35 -18.55
C ALA A 557 -20.06 36.18 -19.81
N ALA A 558 -21.35 36.42 -20.06
CA ALA A 558 -21.80 37.17 -21.24
C ALA A 558 -21.41 38.66 -21.17
N GLY A 559 -21.35 39.24 -19.97
CA GLY A 559 -20.94 40.64 -19.78
C GLY A 559 -19.47 40.90 -20.16
N THR A 560 -18.62 39.86 -20.17
CA THR A 560 -17.20 39.97 -20.51
C THR A 560 -16.92 39.84 -22.02
N ARG A 561 -17.87 39.31 -22.80
CA ARG A 561 -17.75 39.10 -24.25
C ARG A 561 -19.11 39.35 -24.92
N PRO A 562 -19.50 40.63 -25.08
CA PRO A 562 -20.79 40.96 -25.68
C PRO A 562 -20.85 40.46 -27.13
N ALA A 563 -21.98 39.85 -27.49
CA ALA A 563 -22.25 39.34 -28.84
C ALA A 563 -23.67 39.76 -29.24
N ARG A 564 -23.94 39.93 -30.55
CA ARG A 564 -25.30 40.28 -31.00
C ARG A 564 -26.35 39.27 -30.54
N THR A 565 -25.94 38.01 -30.47
CA THR A 565 -26.78 36.89 -30.07
C THR A 565 -25.96 35.98 -29.16
N VAL A 566 -26.53 35.57 -28.03
CA VAL A 566 -25.96 34.61 -27.10
C VAL A 566 -26.95 33.47 -26.91
N THR A 567 -26.61 32.27 -27.39
CA THR A 567 -27.39 31.06 -27.09
C THR A 567 -27.06 30.60 -25.68
N VAL A 568 -28.04 30.64 -24.80
CA VAL A 568 -27.92 30.18 -23.41
C VAL A 568 -28.10 28.66 -23.35
N LEU A 569 -29.10 28.16 -24.08
CA LEU A 569 -29.48 26.77 -24.16
C LEU A 569 -29.85 26.42 -25.61
N ASP A 570 -29.20 25.39 -26.15
CA ASP A 570 -29.46 24.77 -27.46
C ASP A 570 -30.45 23.60 -27.24
N HIS A 571 -31.72 23.81 -27.60
CA HIS A 571 -32.83 22.87 -27.40
C HIS A 571 -33.14 22.17 -28.72
N GLN A 572 -32.71 20.91 -28.84
CA GLN A 572 -32.89 20.10 -30.06
C GLN A 572 -34.04 19.09 -29.98
N GLY A 573 -34.73 19.02 -28.84
CA GLY A 573 -35.98 18.30 -28.68
C GLY A 573 -37.13 18.85 -29.54
N GLY A 574 -38.06 17.98 -29.90
CA GLY A 574 -39.23 18.32 -30.72
C GLY A 574 -40.37 19.01 -29.98
N VAL A 575 -40.24 19.22 -28.66
CA VAL A 575 -41.27 19.85 -27.80
C VAL A 575 -40.77 21.22 -27.36
N ARG A 576 -41.64 22.23 -27.37
CA ARG A 576 -41.26 23.59 -26.95
C ARG A 576 -40.67 23.64 -25.54
N THR A 577 -39.68 24.51 -25.34
CA THR A 577 -39.23 24.91 -24.00
C THR A 577 -40.41 25.41 -23.19
N THR A 578 -40.56 24.91 -21.97
CA THR A 578 -41.61 25.32 -21.03
C THR A 578 -41.02 25.91 -19.75
N GLY A 579 -41.80 26.77 -19.09
CA GLY A 579 -41.31 27.56 -17.95
C GLY A 579 -40.39 28.70 -18.38
N ALA A 580 -39.75 29.33 -17.40
CA ALA A 580 -38.83 30.44 -17.59
C ALA A 580 -37.89 30.54 -16.38
N PHE A 581 -36.69 31.08 -16.58
CA PHE A 581 -35.82 31.45 -15.46
C PHE A 581 -36.51 32.54 -14.61
N LYS A 582 -36.19 32.55 -13.31
CA LYS A 582 -36.76 33.43 -12.30
C LYS A 582 -36.56 34.89 -12.72
N GLY A 583 -37.66 35.63 -12.79
CA GLY A 583 -37.66 37.04 -13.19
C GLY A 583 -37.43 37.32 -14.68
N LEU A 584 -37.22 36.28 -15.51
CA LEU A 584 -36.87 36.42 -16.93
C LEU A 584 -37.96 35.81 -17.83
N LYS A 585 -39.19 36.34 -17.81
CA LYS A 585 -40.25 35.89 -18.73
C LYS A 585 -39.87 36.19 -20.19
N GLU A 586 -40.57 35.56 -21.14
CA GLU A 586 -40.41 35.85 -22.58
C GLU A 586 -40.39 37.36 -22.86
N GLY A 587 -39.38 37.81 -23.60
CA GLY A 587 -39.22 39.21 -23.98
C GLY A 587 -38.68 40.13 -22.88
N THR A 588 -38.31 39.62 -21.70
CA THR A 588 -37.70 40.43 -20.64
C THR A 588 -36.40 41.09 -21.15
N ARG A 589 -36.23 42.36 -20.80
CA ARG A 589 -34.99 43.11 -21.06
C ARG A 589 -34.04 42.95 -19.88
N LEU A 590 -32.79 42.63 -20.16
CA LEU A 590 -31.73 42.52 -19.18
C LEU A 590 -30.50 43.29 -19.66
N GLN A 591 -29.85 43.99 -18.75
CA GLN A 591 -28.63 44.73 -19.04
C GLN A 591 -27.43 43.87 -18.63
N LEU A 592 -26.54 43.59 -19.58
CA LEU A 592 -25.29 42.88 -19.34
C LEU A 592 -24.15 43.81 -19.75
N ALA A 593 -23.39 44.30 -18.77
CA ALA A 593 -22.48 45.44 -18.95
C ALA A 593 -23.22 46.61 -19.64
N ASP A 594 -22.69 47.14 -20.74
CA ASP A 594 -23.28 48.27 -21.47
C ASP A 594 -24.31 47.85 -22.54
N THR A 595 -24.65 46.56 -22.62
CA THR A 595 -25.53 46.03 -23.68
C THR A 595 -26.86 45.56 -23.12
N THR A 596 -27.95 46.12 -23.65
CA THR A 596 -29.31 45.64 -23.36
C THR A 596 -29.65 44.46 -24.26
N TYR A 597 -30.00 43.35 -23.65
CA TYR A 597 -30.48 42.14 -24.33
C TYR A 597 -31.95 41.91 -24.05
N ARG A 598 -32.60 41.24 -24.99
CA ARG A 598 -33.93 40.64 -24.82
C ARG A 598 -33.80 39.12 -24.84
N ILE A 599 -34.39 38.45 -23.85
CA ILE A 599 -34.46 36.99 -23.80
C ILE A 599 -35.67 36.46 -24.59
N THR A 600 -35.47 35.39 -25.34
CA THR A 600 -36.54 34.58 -25.93
C THR A 600 -36.30 33.09 -25.64
N TYR A 601 -37.39 32.36 -25.39
CA TYR A 601 -37.43 30.90 -25.20
C TYR A 601 -37.84 30.16 -26.48
N ARG A 602 -37.82 30.88 -27.61
CA ARG A 602 -38.21 30.40 -28.95
C ARG A 602 -37.17 30.79 -30.00
N GLY A 603 -35.93 30.93 -29.57
CA GLY A 603 -34.81 31.31 -30.45
C GLY A 603 -34.37 30.16 -31.34
N GLY A 604 -33.41 30.46 -32.22
CA GLY A 604 -32.76 29.47 -33.08
C GLY A 604 -33.74 28.68 -33.96
N ASP A 605 -33.85 27.38 -33.72
CA ASP A 605 -34.76 26.46 -34.45
C ASP A 605 -36.22 26.52 -33.97
N GLY A 606 -36.53 27.41 -33.03
CA GLY A 606 -37.86 27.65 -32.49
C GLY A 606 -38.05 27.23 -31.04
N ASN A 607 -37.05 26.56 -30.43
CA ASN A 607 -37.09 26.10 -29.04
C ASN A 607 -35.91 26.59 -28.17
N ASP A 608 -34.87 27.20 -28.76
CA ASP A 608 -33.68 27.64 -28.03
C ASP A 608 -33.98 28.77 -27.04
N VAL A 609 -33.14 28.87 -26.01
CA VAL A 609 -33.10 30.08 -25.16
C VAL A 609 -31.97 30.99 -25.61
N VAL A 610 -32.34 32.17 -26.08
CA VAL A 610 -31.43 33.10 -26.76
C VAL A 610 -31.57 34.51 -26.19
N LEU A 611 -30.44 35.19 -26.01
CA LEU A 611 -30.36 36.62 -25.76
C LEU A 611 -30.01 37.32 -27.07
N THR A 612 -30.79 38.32 -27.47
CA THR A 612 -30.48 39.16 -28.65
C THR A 612 -30.37 40.61 -28.23
N THR A 613 -29.40 41.35 -28.75
CA THR A 613 -29.27 42.79 -28.49
C THR A 613 -30.55 43.52 -28.88
N ASP A 614 -31.11 44.29 -27.95
CA ASP A 614 -32.35 45.04 -28.17
C ASP A 614 -32.01 46.34 -28.92
N THR A 615 -31.67 46.23 -30.20
CA THR A 615 -31.57 47.39 -31.09
C THR A 615 -32.98 47.85 -31.42
N ALA A 616 -33.43 48.94 -30.79
CA ALA A 616 -34.63 49.63 -31.25
C ALA A 616 -34.43 49.99 -32.74
N SER A 617 -35.34 49.52 -33.61
CA SER A 617 -35.43 49.98 -34.99
C SER A 617 -35.78 51.47 -34.99
N ALA A 618 -34.78 52.33 -35.11
CA ALA A 618 -34.97 53.76 -35.27
C ALA A 618 -35.10 54.07 -36.78
N ALA A 619 -36.31 53.93 -37.33
CA ALA A 619 -36.68 54.63 -38.58
C ALA A 619 -38.21 54.64 -38.80
N ALA A 620 -38.94 55.41 -37.98
CA ALA A 620 -40.20 56.01 -38.41
C ALA A 620 -40.37 57.38 -37.73
N ARG A 621 -40.05 58.43 -38.52
CA ARG A 621 -40.54 59.83 -38.48
C ARG A 621 -40.77 60.52 -37.13
N VAL A 622 -40.01 61.59 -36.87
CA VAL A 622 -40.56 62.95 -36.64
C VAL A 622 -39.61 64.00 -37.26
N ARG A 623 -40.20 64.98 -37.96
CA ARG A 623 -39.55 66.17 -38.54
C ARG A 623 -39.34 67.25 -37.47
N SER A 624 -38.15 67.89 -37.52
CA SER A 624 -37.84 69.33 -37.28
C SER A 624 -38.13 69.94 -35.89
N VAL A 625 -37.34 70.80 -35.23
CA VAL A 625 -36.38 71.86 -35.61
C VAL A 625 -35.43 72.14 -34.41
N GLY A 626 -34.18 72.55 -34.64
CA GLY A 626 -33.46 73.47 -33.72
C GLY A 626 -32.01 73.13 -33.34
N THR A 627 -31.03 73.66 -34.08
CA THR A 627 -29.56 73.72 -33.81
C THR A 627 -29.20 74.94 -32.91
N PRO A 628 -27.92 75.21 -32.48
CA PRO A 628 -26.67 74.40 -32.48
C PRO A 628 -25.78 74.54 -31.20
N THR A 629 -24.59 73.90 -31.24
CA THR A 629 -23.31 74.16 -30.49
C THR A 629 -23.11 73.40 -29.16
N ALA A 630 -21.96 72.81 -28.80
CA ALA A 630 -20.61 72.75 -29.37
C ALA A 630 -19.83 71.48 -28.91
N ARG A 631 -18.85 71.08 -29.74
CA ARG A 631 -17.57 70.34 -29.51
C ARG A 631 -17.36 69.59 -28.19
N ALA A 632 -17.19 68.27 -28.20
CA ALA A 632 -16.01 67.47 -28.63
C ALA A 632 -14.96 67.27 -27.53
N ALA A 633 -14.88 66.03 -27.03
CA ALA A 633 -13.67 65.46 -26.47
C ALA A 633 -13.44 64.10 -27.16
N ALA A 634 -12.27 63.97 -27.78
CA ALA A 634 -11.72 62.77 -28.37
C ALA A 634 -10.27 62.63 -27.83
N PRO A 635 -9.54 61.54 -28.09
CA PRO A 635 -9.46 60.39 -27.19
C PRO A 635 -7.99 60.00 -26.87
N ARG A 636 -7.82 58.81 -26.24
CA ARG A 636 -6.64 57.90 -26.28
C ARG A 636 -5.58 58.04 -25.16
N PRO A 637 -4.74 57.01 -24.92
CA PRO A 637 -4.98 55.56 -24.95
C PRO A 637 -4.15 54.73 -23.91
N THR A 638 -4.32 53.38 -23.96
CA THR A 638 -3.30 52.30 -23.74
C THR A 638 -2.65 52.14 -22.36
N ASP A 639 -2.33 50.95 -21.83
CA ASP A 639 -2.38 49.58 -22.37
C ASP A 639 -2.22 48.55 -21.24
N ALA A 640 -2.73 47.35 -21.54
CA ALA A 640 -2.19 46.02 -21.22
C ALA A 640 -1.83 45.63 -19.78
N ALA A 641 -2.55 44.61 -19.28
CA ALA A 641 -1.93 43.38 -18.82
C ALA A 641 -2.92 42.21 -18.91
N GLU A 642 -2.52 41.17 -19.64
CA GLU A 642 -3.17 39.86 -19.69
C GLU A 642 -3.02 39.09 -18.38
N GLY A 643 -3.96 38.19 -18.10
CA GLY A 643 -3.67 36.93 -17.43
C GLY A 643 -4.50 36.57 -16.20
N LEU A 644 -5.21 35.44 -16.31
CA LEU A 644 -5.68 34.53 -15.25
C LEU A 644 -6.97 34.93 -14.49
N GLY A 645 -8.08 34.26 -14.83
CA GLY A 645 -9.34 34.33 -14.08
C GLY A 645 -10.12 33.02 -14.10
N TRP A 646 -9.87 32.13 -13.14
CA TRP A 646 -10.81 31.10 -12.70
C TRP A 646 -10.59 30.83 -11.20
N TRP A 647 -11.69 30.73 -10.46
CA TRP A 647 -11.88 30.65 -8.98
C TRP A 647 -12.01 32.01 -8.27
N PRO A 648 -13.07 32.25 -7.46
CA PRO A 648 -13.55 31.32 -6.42
C PRO A 648 -15.08 31.18 -6.23
N TYR A 649 -15.58 29.95 -6.06
CA TYR A 649 -16.83 29.66 -5.31
C TYR A 649 -16.70 28.33 -4.57
N VAL A 650 -15.81 28.27 -3.58
CA VAL A 650 -15.92 27.36 -2.44
C VAL A 650 -15.33 28.12 -1.27
N LEU A 651 -16.19 28.74 -0.43
CA LEU A 651 -16.00 29.05 0.99
C LEU A 651 -17.04 30.11 1.41
N ALA A 652 -18.26 29.66 1.70
CA ALA A 652 -19.19 30.43 2.52
C ALA A 652 -20.24 29.47 3.12
N LEU A 653 -19.83 28.63 4.07
CA LEU A 653 -20.72 28.01 5.06
C LEU A 653 -19.94 27.47 6.28
N GLY A 654 -18.93 28.21 6.74
CA GLY A 654 -18.20 27.84 7.95
C GLY A 654 -17.35 28.98 8.48
N LEU A 655 -17.97 29.94 9.17
CA LEU A 655 -17.33 30.82 10.17
C LEU A 655 -18.40 31.70 10.83
N LEU A 656 -19.08 31.14 11.83
CA LEU A 656 -19.64 31.88 12.96
C LEU A 656 -19.32 31.07 14.21
N GLY A 657 -18.30 31.51 14.94
CA GLY A 657 -17.90 30.88 16.20
C GLY A 657 -16.41 31.04 16.48
N GLY A 658 -15.99 32.23 16.90
CA GLY A 658 -14.62 32.45 17.32
C GLY A 658 -14.38 33.85 17.87
N LEU A 659 -14.76 34.09 19.12
CA LEU A 659 -14.18 35.14 19.96
C LEU A 659 -14.49 34.83 21.44
N ALA A 660 -13.53 34.19 22.11
CA ALA A 660 -13.13 34.43 23.51
C ALA A 660 -12.24 33.27 23.99
N VAL A 661 -10.94 33.54 24.17
CA VAL A 661 -10.07 32.74 25.04
C VAL A 661 -9.40 33.71 26.01
N THR A 662 -9.58 33.46 27.31
CA THR A 662 -8.62 33.84 28.35
C THR A 662 -8.24 32.57 29.12
N PRO A 663 -7.00 32.49 29.66
CA PRO A 663 -6.44 31.24 30.16
C PRO A 663 -6.63 31.10 31.68
N ALA A 664 -6.80 29.88 32.17
CA ALA A 664 -6.61 29.58 33.59
C ALA A 664 -5.91 28.23 33.80
N LEU A 665 -4.82 28.36 34.54
CA LEU A 665 -3.92 27.39 35.16
C LEU A 665 -4.59 26.16 35.76
N GLY A 666 -3.83 25.06 35.77
CA GLY A 666 -4.23 23.79 36.36
C GLY A 666 -4.20 23.77 37.88
N MET A 667 -4.90 22.76 38.43
CA MET A 667 -4.61 22.21 39.74
C MET A 667 -5.01 20.74 39.79
N TRP A 668 -4.09 19.94 40.33
CA TRP A 668 -4.31 18.58 40.78
C TRP A 668 -5.48 18.47 41.77
N GLY A 669 -6.30 17.44 41.59
CA GLY A 669 -7.30 17.00 42.56
C GLY A 669 -7.23 15.49 42.78
N ARG A 670 -6.72 15.09 43.94
CA ARG A 670 -6.63 13.72 44.47
C ARG A 670 -7.89 13.45 45.31
N ARG A 671 -8.51 12.27 45.13
CA ARG A 671 -9.41 11.48 46.04
C ARG A 671 -10.37 10.68 45.16
N GLY A 672 -10.66 9.39 45.36
CA GLY A 672 -10.63 8.55 46.54
C GLY A 672 -12.06 7.99 46.77
N GLY A 673 -12.23 6.67 46.67
CA GLY A 673 -13.50 5.94 46.88
C GLY A 673 -13.82 5.06 45.66
N GLY A 674 -13.90 3.73 45.70
CA GLY A 674 -14.35 2.85 46.77
C GLY A 674 -15.75 2.35 46.42
N GLY A 675 -15.87 1.15 45.83
CA GLY A 675 -17.16 0.56 45.49
C GLY A 675 -17.05 -0.79 44.80
N ARG A 676 -17.32 -1.84 45.56
CA ARG A 676 -17.44 -3.25 45.16
C ARG A 676 -18.79 -3.56 44.51
N HIS A 677 -18.88 -4.79 44.00
CA HIS A 677 -20.05 -5.60 43.59
C HIS A 677 -20.44 -5.49 42.11
N ALA A 678 -20.86 -6.54 41.41
CA ALA A 678 -20.82 -7.99 41.59
C ALA A 678 -21.29 -8.61 40.26
N SER A 679 -20.96 -9.88 40.08
CA SER A 679 -21.51 -10.88 39.16
C SER A 679 -22.99 -10.73 38.78
N GLY A 680 -23.33 -11.10 37.53
CA GLY A 680 -24.65 -11.65 37.21
C GLY A 680 -25.12 -11.48 35.76
N ARG A 681 -24.99 -12.58 35.00
CA ARG A 681 -25.55 -12.91 33.67
C ARG A 681 -24.84 -12.39 32.43
#